data_AF-A0A353KVD4-F1
#
_entry.id   AF-A0A353KVD4-F1
#
_cell.length_a   1.000
_cell.length_b   1.000
_cell.length_c   1.000
_cell.angle_alpha   90.00
_cell.angle_beta   90.00
_cell.angle_gamma   90.00
#
_symmetry.space_group_name_H-M   'P 1'
#
loop_
_entity.id
_entity.type
_entity.pdbx_description
1 polymer ?
#
loop_
_entity_poly.entity_id
_entity_poly.type
_entity_poly.pdbx_seq_one_letter_code
_entity_poly.pdbx_strand_id
1 'polypeptide(L)'
;MKPFKLFLTLIINLLIIFLSNAQIGTVLSYSKISSTFGNFSGTLDSDDGFGRAISIGDFDGDNINDIAVPASGDDDGGSNRGAVWLLMLNEDKTVKNYYKISSTSGGFGIGLDNEDIFGAYVCNLGDIDGDAVTDIAVSAWGDDDGGTNTGAVWIIFLNSNGTVKNKQKISALEGNFIGDLDAVDMFGITVSSLGDLDDDGITDIGVSARDDDDGGTDRGAVWILYLYSNGTVKTHSKISNTSGGFYGQLDDYDWFGRGLAKIEDLNGDGINEFVIGSMQDDDGGTDKGAIWILFMNSDETVNYYQKISATQGNFNGVLDAGDNFGRSICNIGDIDNDGICDIVAGAYDDDDGATNAGAFWVLLLNSDGTVKDYQKISSLFGGFTGILDAGDYFGVSVELYLANTNSFEVLVGAVSDDDGQSGAGAVWILTIGNLETPTVEIIQTCENNSILLTAQINLNCSILWSTGDTSLSIIVPNVENSYSVIASIDGNNATDSIYIKDSLQTFNDLLILSLPFNGNAIDESGNGNNGIIENGTTLTTNRFGEENKAYFFDGIDDYILITPITDVSEIGDFTISLWAYCEGWENQPGLSIGYLDHQYIFDGHSRSGTVTSDFFRDGIHVDYNQKTDYHETTYNVTRDLETNSFVNEFDFANDLLFKWHNLVFIRKNDSTYHYFDGNLISVKLNNNSLLNMQHDWHIGTFSANNHNYSSMNYNFFGKIDDILFYNKALNNCEVQNLFNQNSTIPNIGIVNNDTTICTGSSIILRANENSTYTYLWNTSETTASISVSPIETTEYFLTITNGANIFVDSITVNISPNPVVNLGGDFSQCEGNPIVLDAGNDGTYNWQDNSINQTFSVTQTGLYSVTVTNLYGCSDSDSVLISILSTPSVTILGNPYFCTTNTTMLTAEGGDLGASYHWSNGSDLAEITVSIGGVYSVTVINSNGCEDENFVTVVESLNPIVNLGDDFSQCEGNPIVLDAGNDGTYNWQDNSINQTFSVTQTGLYSVTVTNLYGCETSDNIFVTINQLPSSPIENTNITFEQDVDTVITLNADNGENNMAYFWEETNDTSKTIIVSTNGIFNTLNYNVIIENKNTGCSITITYTITKAQMDIHPYNVITANDDGYNDYWEIDNIVLYPESTVIIFNRNGNTVYGPQKDYENSTKFDGTYNNKHLPAATYFYIIDLSKYSKKQIRGSLTILR
;
A
#
# COMPACT_ATOMS: atom_id res chain seq x y z
N MET A 1 -40.26 12.96 18.26
CA MET A 1 -38.96 13.45 18.81
C MET A 1 -38.27 12.42 19.71
N LYS A 2 -38.54 12.26 21.01
CA LYS A 2 -37.75 11.35 21.88
C LYS A 2 -37.47 9.93 21.33
N PRO A 3 -38.45 9.15 20.84
CA PRO A 3 -38.17 7.82 20.28
C PRO A 3 -37.37 7.88 18.97
N PHE A 4 -37.55 8.93 18.17
CA PHE A 4 -36.80 9.14 16.92
C PHE A 4 -35.33 9.45 17.18
N LYS A 5 -35.00 10.24 18.22
CA LYS A 5 -33.60 10.39 18.65
C LYS A 5 -33.00 9.07 19.11
N LEU A 6 -33.73 8.24 19.86
CA LEU A 6 -33.20 6.95 20.32
C LEU A 6 -32.95 5.99 19.15
N PHE A 7 -33.85 5.93 18.17
CA PHE A 7 -33.71 5.12 16.95
C PHE A 7 -32.55 5.62 16.07
N LEU A 8 -32.42 6.94 15.90
CA LEU A 8 -31.32 7.55 15.14
C LEU A 8 -29.96 7.32 15.83
N THR A 9 -29.85 7.46 17.16
CA THR A 9 -28.62 7.13 17.89
C THR A 9 -28.31 5.63 17.82
N LEU A 10 -29.32 4.75 17.82
CA LEU A 10 -29.07 3.31 17.63
C LEU A 10 -28.53 3.00 16.23
N ILE A 11 -29.08 3.64 15.18
CA ILE A 11 -28.59 3.49 13.80
C ILE A 11 -27.20 4.10 13.63
N ILE A 12 -26.95 5.30 14.15
CA ILE A 12 -25.62 5.93 14.10
C ILE A 12 -24.58 5.06 14.82
N ASN A 13 -24.90 4.52 16.00
CA ASN A 13 -24.00 3.60 16.68
C ASN A 13 -23.82 2.28 15.92
N LEU A 14 -24.85 1.76 15.25
CA LEU A 14 -24.71 0.58 14.37
C LEU A 14 -23.83 0.90 13.15
N LEU A 15 -23.98 2.08 12.56
CA LEU A 15 -23.19 2.51 11.40
C LEU A 15 -21.74 2.75 11.79
N ILE A 16 -21.48 3.32 12.97
CA ILE A 16 -20.12 3.42 13.55
C ILE A 16 -19.53 2.04 13.80
N ILE A 17 -20.32 1.06 14.27
CA ILE A 17 -19.86 -0.34 14.46
C ILE A 17 -19.63 -1.07 13.12
N PHE A 18 -20.31 -0.69 12.05
CA PHE A 18 -20.05 -1.20 10.70
C PHE A 18 -18.87 -0.51 10.00
N LEU A 19 -18.65 0.78 10.26
CA LEU A 19 -17.54 1.57 9.72
C LEU A 19 -16.24 1.40 10.53
N SER A 20 -16.31 0.98 11.79
CA SER A 20 -15.14 0.57 12.59
C SER A 20 -14.57 -0.80 12.19
N ASN A 21 -15.07 -1.37 11.09
CA ASN A 21 -14.56 -2.61 10.49
C ASN A 21 -13.89 -2.35 9.12
N ALA A 22 -13.67 -1.09 8.74
CA ALA A 22 -12.67 -0.76 7.73
C ALA A 22 -11.29 -1.05 8.33
N GLN A 23 -10.75 -2.23 8.05
CA GLN A 23 -9.37 -2.58 8.38
C GLN A 23 -8.42 -1.87 7.39
N ILE A 24 -7.21 -1.63 7.85
CA ILE A 24 -6.06 -1.23 7.02
C ILE A 24 -5.92 -2.24 5.88
N GLY A 25 -5.58 -1.78 4.68
CA GLY A 25 -4.98 -2.64 3.67
C GLY A 25 -5.82 -3.86 3.27
N THR A 26 -7.15 -3.76 3.24
CA THR A 26 -7.97 -4.88 2.71
C THR A 26 -7.81 -4.98 1.20
N VAL A 27 -7.65 -6.19 0.68
CA VAL A 27 -7.65 -6.46 -0.76
C VAL A 27 -9.02 -6.12 -1.34
N LEU A 28 -9.02 -5.25 -2.35
CA LEU A 28 -10.21 -4.78 -3.06
C LEU A 28 -10.49 -5.62 -4.31
N SER A 29 -9.42 -6.02 -5.00
CA SER A 29 -9.42 -6.86 -6.20
C SER A 29 -8.06 -7.53 -6.36
N TYR A 30 -8.03 -8.65 -7.09
CA TYR A 30 -6.77 -9.30 -7.49
C TYR A 30 -6.87 -9.96 -8.85
N SER A 31 -5.73 -10.13 -9.52
CA SER A 31 -5.54 -11.01 -10.68
C SER A 31 -4.32 -11.91 -10.48
N LYS A 32 -4.08 -12.83 -11.42
CA LYS A 32 -3.02 -13.85 -11.34
C LYS A 32 -2.40 -14.09 -12.72
N ILE A 33 -1.09 -14.22 -12.76
CA ILE A 33 -0.29 -14.64 -13.91
C ILE A 33 0.39 -15.97 -13.54
N SER A 34 0.11 -17.01 -14.31
CA SER A 34 0.66 -18.37 -14.13
C SER A 34 0.69 -19.06 -15.50
N SER A 35 1.09 -20.34 -15.57
CA SER A 35 1.00 -21.14 -16.81
C SER A 35 -0.45 -21.37 -17.31
N THR A 36 -1.47 -20.90 -16.59
CA THR A 36 -2.90 -21.05 -16.89
C THR A 36 -3.73 -19.76 -16.81
N PHE A 37 -3.21 -18.69 -16.19
CA PHE A 37 -3.91 -17.42 -15.97
C PHE A 37 -3.11 -16.20 -16.48
N GLY A 38 -3.81 -15.07 -16.67
CA GLY A 38 -3.19 -13.79 -17.03
C GLY A 38 -2.67 -13.70 -18.48
N ASN A 39 -3.17 -14.55 -19.39
CA ASN A 39 -2.73 -14.66 -20.80
C ASN A 39 -1.25 -15.08 -21.01
N PHE A 40 -0.56 -15.49 -19.94
CA PHE A 40 0.77 -16.11 -20.09
C PHE A 40 0.63 -17.54 -20.64
N SER A 41 1.48 -17.89 -21.61
CA SER A 41 1.53 -19.23 -22.20
C SER A 41 2.95 -19.76 -22.38
N GLY A 42 3.89 -19.25 -21.56
CA GLY A 42 5.20 -19.87 -21.39
C GLY A 42 5.07 -21.24 -20.72
N THR A 43 5.93 -22.18 -21.11
CA THR A 43 6.06 -23.45 -20.40
C THR A 43 6.80 -23.19 -19.08
N LEU A 44 6.12 -23.47 -17.97
CA LEU A 44 6.71 -23.64 -16.65
C LEU A 44 6.61 -25.13 -16.31
N ASP A 45 7.75 -25.77 -16.07
CA ASP A 45 7.85 -27.15 -15.63
C ASP A 45 7.96 -27.24 -14.10
N SER A 46 7.96 -28.46 -13.56
CA SER A 46 7.97 -28.72 -12.12
C SER A 46 9.23 -28.14 -11.47
N ASP A 47 9.05 -27.38 -10.39
CA ASP A 47 10.12 -26.80 -9.57
C ASP A 47 10.96 -25.70 -10.25
N ASP A 48 10.54 -25.19 -11.42
CA ASP A 48 11.14 -24.01 -12.09
C ASP A 48 11.19 -22.78 -11.16
N GLY A 49 10.21 -22.64 -10.26
CA GLY A 49 10.19 -21.61 -9.23
C GLY A 49 9.90 -20.21 -9.78
N PHE A 50 8.92 -20.09 -10.67
CA PHE A 50 8.43 -18.81 -11.18
C PHE A 50 7.80 -17.97 -10.05
N GLY A 51 8.03 -16.66 -10.04
CA GLY A 51 7.52 -15.77 -8.98
C GLY A 51 8.40 -15.71 -7.71
N ARG A 52 9.53 -16.43 -7.66
CA ARG A 52 10.48 -16.41 -6.52
C ARG A 52 11.01 -15.02 -6.15
N ALA A 53 11.06 -14.15 -7.16
CA ALA A 53 11.35 -12.73 -7.11
C ALA A 53 10.52 -12.04 -8.20
N ILE A 54 10.41 -10.72 -8.13
CA ILE A 54 9.72 -9.88 -9.13
C ILE A 54 10.47 -8.55 -9.20
N SER A 55 10.55 -7.95 -10.39
CA SER A 55 10.96 -6.54 -10.58
C SER A 55 10.09 -5.92 -11.67
N ILE A 56 9.94 -4.61 -11.65
CA ILE A 56 9.06 -3.86 -12.56
C ILE A 56 9.86 -2.87 -13.39
N GLY A 57 9.43 -2.63 -14.62
CA GLY A 57 9.97 -1.59 -15.51
C GLY A 57 9.26 -1.60 -16.85
N ASP A 58 9.32 -0.50 -17.60
CA ASP A 58 8.93 -0.53 -19.02
C ASP A 58 10.06 -1.20 -19.82
N PHE A 59 9.80 -2.38 -20.42
CA PHE A 59 10.81 -3.19 -21.12
C PHE A 59 10.59 -3.26 -22.64
N ASP A 60 9.43 -2.84 -23.19
CA ASP A 60 9.23 -2.67 -24.64
C ASP A 60 9.00 -1.22 -25.15
N GLY A 61 8.89 -0.26 -24.24
CA GLY A 61 8.93 1.19 -24.50
C GLY A 61 7.57 1.83 -24.75
N ASP A 62 6.47 1.22 -24.28
CA ASP A 62 5.10 1.73 -24.50
C ASP A 62 4.50 2.52 -23.31
N ASN A 63 5.26 2.70 -22.23
CA ASN A 63 4.90 3.38 -20.97
C ASN A 63 3.93 2.58 -20.07
N ILE A 64 3.79 1.27 -20.28
CA ILE A 64 3.16 0.34 -19.33
C ILE A 64 4.26 -0.29 -18.44
N ASN A 65 3.94 -0.56 -17.18
CA ASN A 65 4.84 -1.28 -16.27
C ASN A 65 4.84 -2.78 -16.62
N ASP A 66 5.85 -3.23 -17.36
CA ASP A 66 6.13 -4.66 -17.59
C ASP A 66 6.77 -5.30 -16.35
N ILE A 67 6.82 -6.64 -16.29
CA ILE A 67 7.33 -7.39 -15.13
C ILE A 67 8.40 -8.41 -15.49
N ALA A 68 9.50 -8.42 -14.73
CA ALA A 68 10.56 -9.41 -14.78
C ALA A 68 10.34 -10.45 -13.68
N VAL A 69 10.11 -11.70 -14.07
CA VAL A 69 9.78 -12.83 -13.18
C VAL A 69 10.83 -13.93 -13.35
N PRO A 70 11.74 -14.13 -12.39
CA PRO A 70 12.73 -15.18 -12.46
C PRO A 70 12.16 -16.58 -12.20
N ALA A 71 12.80 -17.57 -12.82
CA ALA A 71 12.52 -19.01 -12.70
C ALA A 71 13.85 -19.71 -12.37
N SER A 72 14.18 -19.77 -11.08
CA SER A 72 15.52 -20.15 -10.60
C SER A 72 15.90 -21.63 -10.79
N GLY A 73 14.91 -22.53 -10.87
CA GLY A 73 15.12 -23.98 -11.04
C GLY A 73 15.24 -24.43 -12.50
N ASP A 74 14.90 -23.53 -13.44
CA ASP A 74 14.76 -23.80 -14.87
C ASP A 74 15.95 -24.55 -15.50
N ASP A 75 15.68 -25.67 -16.17
CA ASP A 75 16.71 -26.57 -16.71
C ASP A 75 17.06 -26.33 -18.20
N ASP A 76 16.61 -25.21 -18.80
CA ASP A 76 16.86 -24.85 -20.20
C ASP A 76 18.36 -24.61 -20.49
N GLY A 77 19.02 -25.70 -20.88
CA GLY A 77 20.46 -25.81 -21.17
C GLY A 77 21.19 -26.82 -20.28
N GLY A 78 20.59 -27.25 -19.17
CA GLY A 78 21.15 -28.14 -18.15
C GLY A 78 20.63 -27.86 -16.74
N SER A 79 20.85 -28.82 -15.83
CA SER A 79 20.41 -28.83 -14.42
C SER A 79 20.56 -27.48 -13.71
N ASN A 80 19.44 -26.96 -13.18
CA ASN A 80 19.33 -25.79 -12.32
C ASN A 80 20.18 -24.60 -12.79
N ARG A 81 20.19 -24.34 -14.10
CA ARG A 81 20.86 -23.18 -14.68
C ARG A 81 20.07 -21.91 -14.39
N GLY A 82 18.74 -22.02 -14.42
CA GLY A 82 17.82 -20.94 -14.13
C GLY A 82 17.61 -19.98 -15.31
N ALA A 83 16.53 -19.21 -15.23
CA ALA A 83 16.07 -18.30 -16.27
C ALA A 83 15.39 -17.05 -15.70
N VAL A 84 15.20 -16.04 -16.55
CA VAL A 84 14.32 -14.89 -16.27
C VAL A 84 13.29 -14.76 -17.40
N TRP A 85 12.03 -14.59 -17.03
CA TRP A 85 10.95 -14.24 -17.95
C TRP A 85 10.68 -12.75 -17.87
N LEU A 86 10.80 -12.04 -18.99
CA LEU A 86 10.27 -10.68 -19.14
C LEU A 86 8.87 -10.82 -19.72
N LEU A 87 7.87 -10.30 -19.00
CA LEU A 87 6.45 -10.38 -19.35
C LEU A 87 5.97 -8.96 -19.62
N MET A 88 5.79 -8.64 -20.90
CA MET A 88 5.26 -7.34 -21.28
C MET A 88 3.75 -7.34 -21.05
N LEU A 89 3.17 -6.26 -20.51
CA LEU A 89 1.79 -6.23 -20.05
C LEU A 89 0.89 -5.31 -20.90
N ASN A 90 -0.41 -5.58 -20.88
CA ASN A 90 -1.45 -4.65 -21.34
C ASN A 90 -1.88 -3.72 -20.18
N GLU A 91 -2.67 -2.68 -20.46
CA GLU A 91 -3.22 -1.79 -19.41
C GLU A 91 -4.06 -2.54 -18.35
N ASP A 92 -4.67 -3.68 -18.72
CA ASP A 92 -5.41 -4.57 -17.81
C ASP A 92 -4.52 -5.56 -17.02
N LYS A 93 -3.20 -5.48 -17.22
CA LYS A 93 -2.15 -6.28 -16.59
C LYS A 93 -2.16 -7.77 -16.98
N THR A 94 -2.87 -8.14 -18.03
CA THR A 94 -2.63 -9.42 -18.72
C THR A 94 -1.36 -9.35 -19.56
N VAL A 95 -0.71 -10.49 -19.79
CA VAL A 95 0.51 -10.57 -20.59
C VAL A 95 0.20 -10.32 -22.07
N LYS A 96 0.77 -9.23 -22.58
CA LYS A 96 0.77 -8.77 -23.99
C LYS A 96 1.73 -9.60 -24.83
N ASN A 97 2.92 -9.88 -24.30
CA ASN A 97 4.01 -10.60 -24.96
C ASN A 97 5.04 -11.08 -23.91
N TYR A 98 5.92 -12.03 -24.21
CA TYR A 98 6.93 -12.49 -23.24
C TYR A 98 8.22 -13.06 -23.86
N TYR A 99 9.31 -12.96 -23.10
CA TYR A 99 10.65 -13.39 -23.49
C TYR A 99 11.35 -14.16 -22.36
N LYS A 100 11.85 -15.37 -22.65
CA LYS A 100 12.67 -16.17 -21.73
C LYS A 100 14.16 -15.93 -22.00
N ILE A 101 14.90 -15.47 -20.99
CA ILE A 101 16.35 -15.35 -20.97
C ILE A 101 16.91 -16.57 -20.22
N SER A 102 17.69 -17.42 -20.90
CA SER A 102 18.28 -18.66 -20.36
C SER A 102 19.58 -19.01 -21.13
N SER A 103 20.24 -20.13 -20.79
CA SER A 103 21.41 -20.60 -21.56
C SER A 103 21.14 -20.81 -23.06
N THR A 104 19.88 -21.08 -23.43
CA THR A 104 19.47 -21.47 -24.79
C THR A 104 18.44 -20.52 -25.43
N SER A 105 17.83 -19.63 -24.64
CA SER A 105 16.77 -18.70 -25.04
C SER A 105 17.16 -17.22 -24.76
N GLY A 106 16.47 -16.26 -25.37
CA GLY A 106 16.60 -14.82 -25.07
C GLY A 106 17.95 -14.16 -25.42
N GLY A 107 18.92 -14.91 -25.95
CA GLY A 107 20.20 -14.38 -26.44
C GLY A 107 21.37 -14.46 -25.46
N PHE A 108 21.17 -14.87 -24.20
CA PHE A 108 22.23 -14.93 -23.20
C PHE A 108 23.37 -15.90 -23.59
N GLY A 109 23.04 -17.09 -24.10
CA GLY A 109 24.00 -18.03 -24.66
C GLY A 109 24.95 -18.65 -23.63
N ILE A 110 26.23 -18.83 -23.98
CA ILE A 110 27.23 -19.39 -23.06
C ILE A 110 27.51 -18.42 -21.89
N GLY A 111 27.67 -18.96 -20.68
CA GLY A 111 28.03 -18.18 -19.50
C GLY A 111 27.43 -18.68 -18.19
N LEU A 112 26.40 -19.52 -18.24
CA LEU A 112 25.95 -20.30 -17.08
C LEU A 112 26.54 -21.72 -17.16
N ASP A 113 26.88 -22.29 -16.00
CA ASP A 113 27.06 -23.71 -15.79
C ASP A 113 25.97 -24.29 -14.86
N ASN A 114 26.02 -25.60 -14.59
CA ASN A 114 24.93 -26.27 -13.88
C ASN A 114 24.95 -25.91 -12.39
N GLU A 115 23.77 -25.70 -11.81
CA GLU A 115 23.57 -25.23 -10.43
C GLU A 115 24.00 -23.77 -10.16
N ASP A 116 24.24 -22.94 -11.18
CA ASP A 116 24.46 -21.49 -11.02
C ASP A 116 23.23 -20.76 -10.44
N ILE A 117 22.02 -21.26 -10.74
CA ILE A 117 20.73 -20.75 -10.25
C ILE A 117 20.54 -19.27 -10.64
N PHE A 118 20.76 -18.97 -11.93
CA PHE A 118 20.50 -17.67 -12.54
C PHE A 118 19.01 -17.33 -12.48
N GLY A 119 18.68 -16.07 -12.19
CA GLY A 119 17.29 -15.72 -11.92
C GLY A 119 16.82 -16.27 -10.57
N ALA A 120 17.65 -16.17 -9.54
CA ALA A 120 17.18 -16.29 -8.16
C ALA A 120 16.44 -15.01 -7.69
N TYR A 121 16.89 -13.88 -8.19
CA TYR A 121 16.41 -12.51 -7.94
C TYR A 121 16.70 -11.64 -9.18
N VAL A 122 15.97 -10.54 -9.32
CA VAL A 122 16.14 -9.55 -10.39
C VAL A 122 15.81 -8.17 -9.83
N CYS A 123 16.47 -7.11 -10.32
CA CYS A 123 16.04 -5.73 -10.12
C CYS A 123 16.27 -4.88 -11.38
N ASN A 124 15.49 -3.81 -11.53
CA ASN A 124 15.58 -2.83 -12.59
C ASN A 124 16.70 -1.81 -12.31
N LEU A 125 17.49 -1.46 -13.33
CA LEU A 125 18.59 -0.50 -13.27
C LEU A 125 18.32 0.81 -14.03
N GLY A 126 17.24 0.88 -14.81
CA GLY A 126 17.07 1.90 -15.85
C GLY A 126 18.02 1.69 -17.03
N ASP A 127 18.10 2.69 -17.92
CA ASP A 127 19.05 2.71 -19.03
C ASP A 127 20.45 3.14 -18.53
N ILE A 128 21.30 2.17 -18.18
CA ILE A 128 22.64 2.45 -17.64
C ILE A 128 23.73 2.55 -18.70
N ASP A 129 23.55 2.03 -19.93
CA ASP A 129 24.53 2.21 -21.03
C ASP A 129 24.23 3.36 -22.01
N GLY A 130 23.01 3.92 -21.94
CA GLY A 130 22.63 5.17 -22.59
C GLY A 130 22.06 5.01 -24.00
N ASP A 131 21.34 3.91 -24.27
CA ASP A 131 20.69 3.64 -25.57
C ASP A 131 19.15 3.68 -25.56
N ALA A 132 18.56 4.13 -24.45
CA ALA A 132 17.12 4.23 -24.19
C ALA A 132 16.39 2.86 -24.12
N VAL A 133 17.05 1.84 -23.57
CA VAL A 133 16.43 0.57 -23.16
C VAL A 133 16.68 0.33 -21.66
N THR A 134 15.66 -0.09 -20.94
CA THR A 134 15.76 -0.47 -19.52
C THR A 134 16.61 -1.74 -19.34
N ASP A 135 17.67 -1.66 -18.53
CA ASP A 135 18.55 -2.78 -18.18
C ASP A 135 18.20 -3.39 -16.80
N ILE A 136 18.70 -4.61 -16.53
CA ILE A 136 18.40 -5.36 -15.30
C ILE A 136 19.65 -5.99 -14.67
N ALA A 137 19.67 -6.10 -13.34
CA ALA A 137 20.60 -6.99 -12.63
C ALA A 137 19.89 -8.31 -12.29
N VAL A 138 20.58 -9.44 -12.47
CA VAL A 138 20.05 -10.79 -12.23
C VAL A 138 21.00 -11.60 -11.36
N SER A 139 20.48 -12.15 -10.27
CA SER A 139 21.21 -12.98 -9.31
C SER A 139 21.51 -14.39 -9.82
N ALA A 140 22.70 -14.90 -9.50
CA ALA A 140 23.14 -16.29 -9.68
C ALA A 140 24.00 -16.75 -8.48
N TRP A 141 23.37 -17.07 -7.34
CA TRP A 141 24.08 -17.35 -6.08
C TRP A 141 24.72 -18.74 -5.99
N GLY A 142 24.37 -19.66 -6.90
CA GLY A 142 24.96 -20.99 -6.93
C GLY A 142 26.33 -21.06 -7.61
N ASP A 143 26.65 -20.01 -8.38
CA ASP A 143 27.85 -19.83 -9.20
C ASP A 143 29.17 -20.10 -8.43
N ASP A 144 30.08 -20.87 -9.04
CA ASP A 144 31.32 -21.34 -8.40
C ASP A 144 32.62 -20.60 -8.81
N ASP A 145 32.51 -19.43 -9.44
CA ASP A 145 33.66 -18.56 -9.78
C ASP A 145 34.33 -17.96 -8.53
N GLY A 146 35.32 -18.69 -8.02
CA GLY A 146 36.19 -18.31 -6.89
C GLY A 146 36.23 -19.38 -5.79
N GLY A 147 35.10 -20.04 -5.59
CA GLY A 147 34.86 -21.08 -4.60
C GLY A 147 33.46 -21.67 -4.79
N THR A 148 33.20 -22.83 -4.19
CA THR A 148 31.89 -23.50 -4.31
C THR A 148 30.78 -22.59 -3.79
N ASN A 149 29.81 -22.23 -4.64
CA ASN A 149 28.68 -21.35 -4.29
C ASN A 149 29.13 -20.01 -3.67
N THR A 150 30.25 -19.46 -4.14
CA THR A 150 30.66 -18.08 -3.78
C THR A 150 29.66 -17.06 -4.32
N GLY A 151 29.05 -17.33 -5.48
CA GLY A 151 27.93 -16.58 -6.03
C GLY A 151 28.30 -15.38 -6.92
N ALA A 152 27.33 -14.96 -7.73
CA ALA A 152 27.49 -13.89 -8.71
C ALA A 152 26.20 -13.08 -8.94
N VAL A 153 26.38 -11.89 -9.52
CA VAL A 153 25.30 -11.07 -10.11
C VAL A 153 25.67 -10.77 -11.56
N TRP A 154 24.69 -10.83 -12.45
CA TRP A 154 24.82 -10.50 -13.87
C TRP A 154 24.08 -9.20 -14.18
N ILE A 155 24.80 -8.18 -14.62
CA ILE A 155 24.21 -7.02 -15.27
C ILE A 155 23.88 -7.41 -16.70
N ILE A 156 22.60 -7.34 -17.07
CA ILE A 156 22.07 -7.72 -18.38
C ILE A 156 21.62 -6.46 -19.10
N PHE A 157 22.32 -6.15 -20.19
CA PHE A 157 21.91 -5.07 -21.08
C PHE A 157 20.89 -5.62 -22.07
N LEU A 158 19.75 -4.95 -22.24
CA LEU A 158 18.64 -5.42 -23.06
C LEU A 158 18.57 -4.72 -24.43
N ASN A 159 17.94 -5.38 -25.40
CA ASN A 159 17.38 -4.71 -26.57
C ASN A 159 15.90 -4.40 -26.27
N SER A 160 15.29 -3.45 -27.01
CA SER A 160 13.86 -3.06 -26.93
C SER A 160 12.85 -4.15 -27.38
N ASN A 161 13.17 -5.42 -27.11
CA ASN A 161 12.36 -6.61 -27.37
C ASN A 161 12.64 -7.70 -26.32
N GLY A 162 13.11 -7.32 -25.12
CA GLY A 162 13.40 -8.25 -24.02
C GLY A 162 14.51 -9.29 -24.27
N THR A 163 15.34 -9.14 -25.31
CA THR A 163 16.48 -10.05 -25.56
C THR A 163 17.82 -9.41 -25.20
N VAL A 164 18.81 -10.22 -24.83
CA VAL A 164 20.12 -9.76 -24.35
C VAL A 164 20.94 -9.09 -25.48
N LYS A 165 21.32 -7.83 -25.25
CA LYS A 165 22.20 -6.98 -26.07
C LYS A 165 23.67 -7.19 -25.70
N ASN A 166 23.95 -7.15 -24.40
CA ASN A 166 25.26 -7.39 -23.79
C ASN A 166 25.08 -7.91 -22.35
N LYS A 167 26.13 -8.39 -21.70
CA LYS A 167 26.09 -8.77 -20.27
C LYS A 167 27.45 -8.62 -19.60
N GLN A 168 27.46 -8.34 -18.30
CA GLN A 168 28.64 -8.26 -17.45
C GLN A 168 28.41 -9.05 -16.16
N LYS A 169 29.31 -10.01 -15.86
CA LYS A 169 29.31 -10.76 -14.60
C LYS A 169 30.03 -9.97 -13.50
N ILE A 170 29.51 -10.03 -12.28
CA ILE A 170 30.13 -9.54 -11.05
C ILE A 170 30.25 -10.76 -10.12
N SER A 171 31.48 -11.13 -9.76
CA SER A 171 31.78 -12.28 -8.89
C SER A 171 33.12 -12.05 -8.17
N ALA A 172 33.60 -13.02 -7.39
CA ALA A 172 34.95 -12.95 -6.81
C ALA A 172 36.09 -12.95 -7.85
N LEU A 173 35.80 -13.20 -9.14
CA LEU A 173 36.78 -13.26 -10.22
C LEU A 173 36.54 -12.25 -11.37
N GLU A 174 35.31 -11.73 -11.54
CA GLU A 174 34.93 -10.85 -12.66
C GLU A 174 34.20 -9.56 -12.21
N GLY A 175 34.02 -8.62 -13.14
CA GLY A 175 33.23 -7.39 -12.91
C GLY A 175 33.95 -6.27 -12.16
N ASN A 176 35.27 -6.36 -11.94
CA ASN A 176 36.07 -5.42 -11.15
C ASN A 176 35.67 -5.32 -9.66
N PHE A 177 34.85 -6.27 -9.16
CA PHE A 177 34.64 -6.44 -7.74
C PHE A 177 35.93 -6.96 -7.08
N ILE A 178 36.22 -6.44 -5.88
CA ILE A 178 37.42 -6.80 -5.09
C ILE A 178 37.09 -6.99 -3.61
N GLY A 179 35.81 -7.20 -3.28
CA GLY A 179 35.41 -7.62 -1.93
C GLY A 179 35.89 -9.04 -1.66
N ASP A 180 36.33 -9.30 -0.44
CA ASP A 180 36.64 -10.66 0.00
C ASP A 180 35.33 -11.44 0.18
N LEU A 181 35.08 -12.40 -0.72
CA LEU A 181 34.06 -13.45 -0.59
C LEU A 181 34.75 -14.79 -0.37
N ASP A 182 34.28 -15.57 0.59
CA ASP A 182 34.73 -16.93 0.84
C ASP A 182 33.87 -17.96 0.05
N ALA A 183 34.14 -19.25 0.26
CA ALA A 183 33.34 -20.32 -0.35
C ALA A 183 32.08 -20.59 0.49
N VAL A 184 30.94 -20.66 -0.21
CA VAL A 184 29.54 -20.76 0.27
C VAL A 184 28.84 -19.47 0.73
N ASP A 185 29.46 -18.28 0.65
CA ASP A 185 28.81 -17.00 1.01
C ASP A 185 27.46 -16.73 0.28
N MET A 186 27.24 -17.34 -0.89
CA MET A 186 26.05 -17.15 -1.74
C MET A 186 25.79 -15.67 -2.08
N PHE A 187 26.84 -14.97 -2.54
CA PHE A 187 26.73 -13.60 -3.05
C PHE A 187 25.73 -13.52 -4.21
N GLY A 188 24.81 -12.55 -4.15
CA GLY A 188 23.68 -12.49 -5.06
C GLY A 188 22.50 -13.36 -4.63
N ILE A 189 22.36 -13.77 -3.36
CA ILE A 189 21.12 -14.45 -2.89
C ILE A 189 19.86 -13.59 -3.07
N THR A 190 20.07 -12.27 -3.06
CA THR A 190 19.13 -11.16 -3.28
C THR A 190 19.91 -10.04 -3.96
N VAL A 191 19.28 -9.36 -4.93
CA VAL A 191 19.76 -8.09 -5.49
C VAL A 191 18.61 -7.08 -5.46
N SER A 192 18.93 -5.82 -5.17
CA SER A 192 17.96 -4.72 -5.05
C SER A 192 18.55 -3.43 -5.62
N SER A 193 17.68 -2.61 -6.22
CA SER A 193 18.07 -1.31 -6.79
C SER A 193 18.11 -0.26 -5.67
N LEU A 194 19.22 0.48 -5.57
CA LEU A 194 19.37 1.57 -4.59
C LEU A 194 19.26 2.95 -5.25
N GLY A 195 19.03 3.01 -6.57
CA GLY A 195 19.17 4.24 -7.35
C GLY A 195 20.62 4.72 -7.44
N ASP A 196 20.83 5.90 -8.00
CA ASP A 196 22.12 6.59 -7.94
C ASP A 196 22.41 6.99 -6.47
N LEU A 197 23.59 6.62 -5.96
CA LEU A 197 24.04 6.95 -4.60
C LEU A 197 25.23 7.91 -4.56
N ASP A 198 25.94 8.18 -5.67
CA ASP A 198 27.09 9.11 -5.70
C ASP A 198 27.00 10.25 -6.73
N ASP A 199 25.79 10.51 -7.25
CA ASP A 199 25.39 11.58 -8.18
C ASP A 199 26.11 11.54 -9.55
N ASP A 200 26.46 10.35 -10.07
CA ASP A 200 27.14 10.19 -11.37
C ASP A 200 26.24 9.81 -12.56
N GLY A 201 24.96 9.53 -12.29
CA GLY A 201 23.91 9.22 -13.26
C GLY A 201 23.68 7.73 -13.53
N ILE A 202 24.36 6.84 -12.80
CA ILE A 202 24.20 5.37 -12.89
C ILE A 202 23.49 4.84 -11.65
N THR A 203 22.65 3.82 -11.82
CA THR A 203 21.96 3.18 -10.70
C THR A 203 22.86 2.16 -10.02
N ASP A 204 23.05 2.33 -8.72
CA ASP A 204 23.82 1.47 -7.84
C ASP A 204 22.94 0.38 -7.22
N ILE A 205 23.56 -0.72 -6.79
CA ILE A 205 22.83 -1.93 -6.34
C ILE A 205 23.28 -2.44 -4.98
N GLY A 206 22.30 -2.95 -4.23
CA GLY A 206 22.52 -3.73 -3.02
C GLY A 206 22.52 -5.22 -3.36
N VAL A 207 23.57 -5.94 -2.96
CA VAL A 207 23.76 -7.37 -3.23
C VAL A 207 24.04 -8.11 -1.93
N SER A 208 23.19 -9.07 -1.59
CA SER A 208 23.30 -9.82 -0.34
C SER A 208 24.14 -11.09 -0.50
N ALA A 209 24.88 -11.45 0.54
CA ALA A 209 25.54 -12.74 0.73
C ALA A 209 24.93 -13.39 1.99
N ARG A 210 24.21 -14.52 1.84
CA ARG A 210 23.35 -15.06 2.91
C ARG A 210 24.14 -15.73 4.03
N ASP A 211 25.15 -16.48 3.63
CA ASP A 211 25.91 -17.39 4.49
C ASP A 211 27.28 -16.77 4.84
N ASP A 212 27.38 -15.44 4.73
CA ASP A 212 28.58 -14.67 5.06
C ASP A 212 28.90 -14.80 6.56
N ASP A 213 30.10 -15.33 6.86
CA ASP A 213 30.57 -15.75 8.19
C ASP A 213 31.04 -14.56 9.08
N ASP A 214 30.74 -13.31 8.68
CA ASP A 214 31.25 -12.10 9.33
C ASP A 214 30.74 -11.95 10.78
N GLY A 215 31.59 -12.30 11.74
CA GLY A 215 31.30 -12.20 13.18
C GLY A 215 30.66 -13.44 13.80
N GLY A 216 30.42 -14.49 13.02
CA GLY A 216 29.87 -15.79 13.45
C GLY A 216 29.16 -16.48 12.31
N THR A 217 28.60 -17.67 12.54
CA THR A 217 28.29 -18.60 11.45
C THR A 217 27.02 -18.28 10.68
N ASP A 218 27.13 -18.27 9.34
CA ASP A 218 26.00 -18.12 8.40
C ASP A 218 25.09 -16.90 8.74
N ARG A 219 25.70 -15.77 9.14
CA ARG A 219 24.97 -14.58 9.66
C ARG A 219 24.44 -13.68 8.57
N GLY A 220 25.17 -13.60 7.47
CA GLY A 220 24.81 -12.81 6.29
C GLY A 220 25.29 -11.36 6.32
N ALA A 221 25.43 -10.81 5.11
CA ALA A 221 25.90 -9.46 4.86
C ALA A 221 25.23 -8.85 3.63
N VAL A 222 25.26 -7.52 3.54
CA VAL A 222 24.84 -6.77 2.36
C VAL A 222 26.00 -5.93 1.85
N TRP A 223 26.29 -6.07 0.55
CA TRP A 223 27.27 -5.29 -0.18
C TRP A 223 26.56 -4.20 -0.98
N ILE A 224 27.00 -2.96 -0.83
CA ILE A 224 26.58 -1.84 -1.68
C ILE A 224 27.61 -1.75 -2.80
N LEU A 225 27.18 -1.88 -4.05
CA LEU A 225 28.04 -1.85 -5.23
C LEU A 225 27.72 -0.61 -6.06
N TYR A 226 28.70 0.27 -6.19
CA TYR A 226 28.62 1.40 -7.10
C TYR A 226 28.98 0.93 -8.50
N LEU A 227 28.21 1.31 -9.52
CA LEU A 227 28.39 0.80 -10.88
C LEU A 227 28.99 1.85 -11.83
N TYR A 228 29.62 1.36 -12.89
CA TYR A 228 29.85 2.10 -14.12
C TYR A 228 28.78 1.71 -15.15
N SER A 229 28.54 2.56 -16.15
CA SER A 229 27.65 2.30 -17.30
C SER A 229 27.93 1.04 -18.13
N ASN A 230 29.04 0.34 -17.88
CA ASN A 230 29.36 -0.96 -18.48
C ASN A 230 29.05 -2.16 -17.56
N GLY A 231 28.39 -1.93 -16.42
CA GLY A 231 28.03 -2.97 -15.44
C GLY A 231 29.20 -3.50 -14.61
N THR A 232 30.34 -2.81 -14.58
CA THR A 232 31.48 -3.15 -13.70
C THR A 232 31.49 -2.30 -12.44
N VAL A 233 31.94 -2.87 -11.33
CA VAL A 233 31.98 -2.21 -10.02
C VAL A 233 33.04 -1.11 -10.00
N LYS A 234 32.61 0.09 -9.61
CA LYS A 234 33.39 1.33 -9.47
C LYS A 234 34.03 1.42 -8.08
N THR A 235 33.23 1.21 -7.04
CA THR A 235 33.65 1.00 -5.64
C THR A 235 32.57 0.19 -4.91
N HIS A 236 32.81 -0.22 -3.67
CA HIS A 236 31.82 -0.96 -2.88
C HIS A 236 32.00 -0.73 -1.37
N SER A 237 30.94 -1.00 -0.61
CA SER A 237 30.90 -1.03 0.87
C SER A 237 30.25 -2.33 1.35
N LYS A 238 30.59 -2.80 2.57
CA LYS A 238 29.99 -4.00 3.20
C LYS A 238 29.34 -3.64 4.53
N ILE A 239 28.08 -4.01 4.70
CA ILE A 239 27.34 -3.97 5.97
C ILE A 239 27.21 -5.41 6.46
N SER A 240 27.76 -5.69 7.63
CA SER A 240 27.73 -7.01 8.28
C SER A 240 27.82 -6.84 9.81
N ASN A 241 27.76 -7.92 10.58
CA ASN A 241 27.90 -7.86 12.06
C ASN A 241 29.28 -7.35 12.55
N THR A 242 30.23 -7.09 11.63
CA THR A 242 31.57 -6.55 11.93
C THR A 242 31.94 -5.30 11.10
N SER A 243 31.18 -4.99 10.04
CA SER A 243 31.54 -4.01 8.99
C SER A 243 30.41 -3.00 8.72
N GLY A 244 30.74 -1.89 8.06
CA GLY A 244 29.75 -0.88 7.65
C GLY A 244 29.08 -0.11 8.79
N GLY A 245 29.65 -0.12 10.00
CA GLY A 245 29.10 0.57 11.17
C GLY A 245 27.91 -0.13 11.84
N PHE A 246 27.45 -1.27 11.31
CA PHE A 246 26.37 -2.03 11.91
C PHE A 246 26.84 -2.74 13.19
N TYR A 247 26.07 -2.56 14.27
CA TYR A 247 26.32 -3.19 15.58
C TYR A 247 25.05 -3.84 16.13
N GLY A 248 24.23 -4.40 15.23
CA GLY A 248 23.10 -5.25 15.60
C GLY A 248 23.54 -6.44 16.46
N GLN A 249 22.58 -7.14 17.04
CA GLN A 249 22.82 -8.47 17.59
C GLN A 249 22.16 -9.45 16.64
N LEU A 250 22.93 -9.86 15.63
CA LEU A 250 22.65 -11.07 14.88
C LEU A 250 23.16 -12.26 15.70
N ASP A 251 22.44 -13.38 15.68
CA ASP A 251 22.94 -14.69 16.09
C ASP A 251 23.27 -15.56 14.86
N ASP A 252 23.87 -16.73 15.08
CA ASP A 252 24.27 -17.61 13.98
C ASP A 252 23.01 -18.13 13.24
N TYR A 253 23.04 -18.17 11.90
CA TYR A 253 21.92 -18.50 10.99
C TYR A 253 20.84 -17.44 10.74
N ASP A 254 20.92 -16.21 11.28
CA ASP A 254 19.88 -15.17 11.07
C ASP A 254 19.61 -14.78 9.60
N TRP A 255 20.55 -15.05 8.69
CA TRP A 255 20.46 -14.76 7.24
C TRP A 255 20.11 -13.30 6.92
N PHE A 256 20.84 -12.37 7.55
CA PHE A 256 20.75 -10.93 7.28
C PHE A 256 21.05 -10.61 5.81
N GLY A 257 20.17 -9.84 5.18
CA GLY A 257 20.23 -9.52 3.75
C GLY A 257 19.19 -10.27 2.90
N ARG A 258 18.34 -11.13 3.49
CA ARG A 258 17.42 -11.96 2.69
C ARG A 258 16.36 -11.13 1.97
N GLY A 259 15.73 -10.20 2.67
CA GLY A 259 15.01 -9.07 2.08
C GLY A 259 15.91 -7.83 2.05
N LEU A 260 15.77 -6.98 1.04
CA LEU A 260 16.56 -5.75 0.90
C LEU A 260 15.80 -4.70 0.08
N ALA A 261 15.50 -3.55 0.69
CA ALA A 261 14.89 -2.40 0.02
C ALA A 261 15.50 -1.08 0.50
N LYS A 262 15.45 -0.05 -0.36
CA LYS A 262 15.69 1.36 0.00
C LYS A 262 14.35 2.03 0.30
N ILE A 263 14.29 2.81 1.37
CA ILE A 263 13.15 3.66 1.72
C ILE A 263 13.55 5.14 1.65
N GLU A 264 12.58 6.04 1.70
CA GLU A 264 12.84 7.49 1.78
C GLU A 264 13.26 7.90 3.20
N ASP A 265 13.90 9.06 3.34
CA ASP A 265 14.36 9.68 4.61
C ASP A 265 13.26 9.69 5.70
N LEU A 266 13.31 8.70 6.58
CA LEU A 266 12.35 8.45 7.65
C LEU A 266 12.53 9.43 8.81
N ASN A 267 13.77 9.86 9.06
CA ASN A 267 14.15 10.61 10.26
C ASN A 267 14.21 12.14 10.05
N GLY A 268 14.35 12.59 8.80
CA GLY A 268 14.41 13.99 8.39
C GLY A 268 15.83 14.58 8.39
N ASP A 269 16.88 13.78 8.20
CA ASP A 269 18.27 14.24 8.12
C ASP A 269 18.82 14.40 6.68
N GLY A 270 18.04 13.99 5.68
CA GLY A 270 18.35 14.08 4.25
C GLY A 270 19.03 12.84 3.67
N ILE A 271 19.10 11.72 4.41
CA ILE A 271 19.74 10.48 3.98
C ILE A 271 18.70 9.35 3.96
N ASN A 272 18.57 8.67 2.82
CA ASN A 272 17.65 7.55 2.65
C ASN A 272 18.10 6.31 3.43
N GLU A 273 17.19 5.68 4.17
CA GLU A 273 17.46 4.46 4.94
C GLU A 273 17.35 3.16 4.11
N PHE A 274 17.93 2.07 4.65
CA PHE A 274 17.82 0.73 4.09
C PHE A 274 17.04 -0.20 5.02
N VAL A 275 16.25 -1.10 4.44
CA VAL A 275 15.43 -2.08 5.17
C VAL A 275 15.89 -3.49 4.81
N ILE A 276 16.33 -4.25 5.81
CA ILE A 276 17.02 -5.52 5.63
C ILE A 276 16.33 -6.63 6.41
N GLY A 277 16.06 -7.76 5.74
CA GLY A 277 15.43 -8.93 6.33
C GLY A 277 16.43 -9.94 6.87
N SER A 278 16.12 -10.49 8.05
CA SER A 278 16.77 -11.65 8.69
C SER A 278 15.70 -12.71 8.92
N MET A 279 15.42 -13.56 7.93
CA MET A 279 14.18 -14.36 7.96
C MET A 279 14.20 -15.54 8.95
N GLN A 280 15.37 -15.99 9.40
CA GLN A 280 15.52 -17.08 10.38
C GLN A 280 15.65 -16.59 11.84
N ASP A 281 15.65 -15.27 12.05
CA ASP A 281 15.85 -14.63 13.36
C ASP A 281 14.89 -15.19 14.44
N ASP A 282 15.45 -15.60 15.59
CA ASP A 282 14.73 -16.37 16.62
C ASP A 282 14.05 -15.50 17.72
N ASP A 283 14.02 -14.17 17.54
CA ASP A 283 13.54 -13.20 18.52
C ASP A 283 12.01 -13.26 18.73
N GLY A 284 11.61 -14.14 19.63
CA GLY A 284 10.22 -14.45 19.98
C GLY A 284 9.81 -15.90 19.70
N GLY A 285 10.74 -16.71 19.19
CA GLY A 285 10.60 -18.13 18.89
C GLY A 285 11.42 -18.51 17.66
N THR A 286 11.67 -19.82 17.49
CA THR A 286 12.41 -20.39 16.36
C THR A 286 11.87 -19.91 15.00
N ASP A 287 12.79 -19.43 14.16
CA ASP A 287 12.62 -19.14 12.74
C ASP A 287 11.42 -18.22 12.42
N LYS A 288 11.18 -17.24 13.29
CA LYS A 288 10.09 -16.26 13.11
C LYS A 288 10.43 -15.17 12.12
N GLY A 289 11.69 -14.76 12.11
CA GLY A 289 12.19 -13.71 11.25
C GLY A 289 12.01 -12.30 11.81
N ALA A 290 12.84 -11.40 11.30
CA ALA A 290 12.91 -10.00 11.71
C ALA A 290 13.28 -9.09 10.54
N ILE A 291 13.00 -7.80 10.73
CA ILE A 291 13.38 -6.72 9.82
C ILE A 291 14.24 -5.71 10.58
N TRP A 292 15.27 -5.19 9.92
CA TRP A 292 16.17 -4.18 10.44
C TRP A 292 16.10 -2.94 9.54
N ILE A 293 15.56 -1.84 10.07
CA ILE A 293 15.68 -0.52 9.43
C ILE A 293 17.00 0.08 9.87
N LEU A 294 17.85 0.43 8.89
CA LEU A 294 19.18 0.98 9.09
C LEU A 294 19.17 2.47 8.76
N PHE A 295 19.38 3.30 9.79
CA PHE A 295 19.54 4.73 9.65
C PHE A 295 20.98 5.00 9.22
N MET A 296 21.16 5.59 8.03
CA MET A 296 22.44 5.65 7.34
C MET A 296 23.18 6.98 7.59
N ASN A 297 24.49 6.98 7.41
CA ASN A 297 25.32 8.18 7.30
C ASN A 297 25.57 8.51 5.82
N SER A 298 26.00 9.74 5.52
CA SER A 298 26.47 10.16 4.18
C SER A 298 27.90 9.64 3.83
N ASP A 299 28.29 8.51 4.42
CA ASP A 299 29.45 7.68 4.05
C ASP A 299 29.05 6.20 3.99
N GLU A 300 27.73 5.97 3.83
CA GLU A 300 27.03 4.68 3.72
C GLU A 300 27.33 3.67 4.83
N THR A 301 27.83 4.16 5.97
CA THR A 301 27.87 3.41 7.22
C THR A 301 26.58 3.59 8.00
N VAL A 302 26.20 2.59 8.80
CA VAL A 302 25.03 2.67 9.69
C VAL A 302 25.31 3.60 10.87
N ASN A 303 24.42 4.57 11.09
CA ASN A 303 24.40 5.50 12.22
C ASN A 303 23.75 4.83 13.45
N TYR A 304 22.55 4.29 13.27
CA TYR A 304 21.84 3.44 14.22
C TYR A 304 20.82 2.55 13.48
N TYR A 305 20.11 1.67 14.19
CA TYR A 305 19.13 0.76 13.60
C TYR A 305 17.89 0.64 14.49
N GLN A 306 16.77 0.22 13.90
CA GLN A 306 15.57 -0.24 14.60
C GLN A 306 15.23 -1.66 14.12
N LYS A 307 15.08 -2.61 15.05
CA LYS A 307 14.63 -3.98 14.77
C LYS A 307 13.11 -4.10 14.93
N ILE A 308 12.45 -4.74 13.99
CA ILE A 308 11.04 -5.15 14.02
C ILE A 308 11.03 -6.68 14.08
N SER A 309 10.43 -7.25 15.13
CA SER A 309 10.40 -8.71 15.38
C SER A 309 9.17 -9.06 16.22
N ALA A 310 8.97 -10.34 16.55
CA ALA A 310 7.92 -10.75 17.48
C ALA A 310 8.12 -10.25 18.94
N THR A 311 9.21 -9.53 19.26
CA THR A 311 9.37 -8.85 20.56
C THR A 311 9.79 -7.36 20.48
N GLN A 312 10.11 -6.82 19.31
CA GLN A 312 10.70 -5.48 19.12
C GLN A 312 9.98 -4.62 18.07
N GLY A 313 10.33 -3.34 18.00
CA GLY A 313 9.84 -2.41 16.96
C GLY A 313 8.36 -2.02 17.08
N ASN A 314 7.74 -2.15 18.26
CA ASN A 314 6.31 -1.94 18.50
C ASN A 314 5.36 -2.83 17.64
N PHE A 315 5.90 -3.86 16.98
CA PHE A 315 5.08 -4.81 16.26
C PHE A 315 4.29 -5.69 17.23
N ASN A 316 2.98 -5.76 17.02
CA ASN A 316 2.06 -6.58 17.83
C ASN A 316 1.40 -7.69 17.01
N GLY A 317 1.86 -7.90 15.76
CA GLY A 317 1.45 -9.01 14.92
C GLY A 317 1.83 -10.35 15.57
N VAL A 318 1.00 -11.37 15.33
CA VAL A 318 1.33 -12.74 15.70
C VAL A 318 2.15 -13.32 14.56
N LEU A 319 3.44 -13.52 14.81
CA LEU A 319 4.27 -14.46 14.06
C LEU A 319 4.30 -15.78 14.84
N ASP A 320 4.01 -16.89 14.18
CA ASP A 320 4.22 -18.24 14.68
C ASP A 320 5.59 -18.79 14.21
N ALA A 321 5.98 -19.97 14.69
CA ALA A 321 7.36 -20.46 14.57
C ALA A 321 7.59 -21.12 13.20
N GLY A 322 8.36 -20.46 12.34
CA GLY A 322 8.59 -20.86 10.96
C GLY A 322 8.06 -19.88 9.91
N ASP A 323 7.32 -18.83 10.29
CA ASP A 323 6.72 -17.86 9.34
C ASP A 323 7.74 -17.17 8.39
N ASN A 324 9.01 -17.11 8.78
CA ASN A 324 10.11 -16.47 8.03
C ASN A 324 9.81 -15.01 7.60
N PHE A 325 9.36 -14.20 8.56
CA PHE A 325 9.06 -12.77 8.37
C PHE A 325 10.31 -11.97 7.92
N GLY A 326 10.14 -11.09 6.95
CA GLY A 326 11.24 -10.35 6.33
C GLY A 326 11.96 -11.11 5.21
N ARG A 327 11.42 -12.25 4.75
CA ARG A 327 11.88 -13.00 3.56
C ARG A 327 12.06 -12.09 2.34
N SER A 328 11.12 -11.18 2.14
CA SER A 328 11.00 -10.23 1.02
C SER A 328 10.52 -8.90 1.60
N ILE A 329 10.94 -7.77 1.03
CA ILE A 329 10.64 -6.42 1.52
C ILE A 329 10.53 -5.48 0.32
N CYS A 330 9.53 -4.60 0.31
CA CYS A 330 9.37 -3.53 -0.67
C CYS A 330 8.88 -2.24 0.01
N ASN A 331 9.30 -1.09 -0.52
CA ASN A 331 8.80 0.24 -0.17
C ASN A 331 7.47 0.50 -0.90
N ILE A 332 6.42 0.92 -0.20
CA ILE A 332 5.12 1.23 -0.80
C ILE A 332 4.78 2.74 -0.79
N GLY A 333 5.70 3.59 -0.32
CA GLY A 333 5.48 5.02 -0.11
C GLY A 333 4.62 5.32 1.13
N ASP A 334 4.34 6.59 1.36
CA ASP A 334 3.43 7.05 2.42
C ASP A 334 1.96 6.74 2.03
N ILE A 335 1.38 5.66 2.58
CA ILE A 335 0.03 5.20 2.19
C ILE A 335 -1.08 5.68 3.13
N ASP A 336 -0.77 6.25 4.31
CA ASP A 336 -1.76 6.87 5.21
C ASP A 336 -1.67 8.41 5.33
N ASN A 337 -0.73 9.01 4.59
CA ASN A 337 -0.53 10.45 4.36
C ASN A 337 -0.10 11.23 5.62
N ASP A 338 0.80 10.66 6.44
CA ASP A 338 1.39 11.35 7.60
C ASP A 338 2.82 11.90 7.39
N GLY A 339 3.43 11.60 6.24
CA GLY A 339 4.78 12.04 5.85
C GLY A 339 5.89 11.01 6.08
N ILE A 340 5.57 9.77 6.46
CA ILE A 340 6.51 8.66 6.60
C ILE A 340 6.21 7.60 5.52
N CYS A 341 7.23 7.06 4.86
CA CYS A 341 7.00 5.97 3.90
C CYS A 341 6.86 4.61 4.61
N ASP A 342 5.91 3.81 4.11
CA ASP A 342 5.51 2.53 4.66
C ASP A 342 6.12 1.36 3.84
N ILE A 343 6.08 0.14 4.40
CA ILE A 343 6.67 -1.04 3.76
C ILE A 343 5.73 -2.25 3.71
N VAL A 344 5.98 -3.14 2.75
CA VAL A 344 5.43 -4.51 2.75
C VAL A 344 6.55 -5.51 3.00
N ALA A 345 6.28 -6.53 3.83
CA ALA A 345 7.22 -7.60 4.12
C ALA A 345 6.57 -9.00 4.06
N GLY A 346 7.22 -9.93 3.36
CA GLY A 346 6.77 -11.31 3.23
C GLY A 346 7.04 -12.17 4.48
N ALA A 347 6.10 -13.06 4.76
CA ALA A 347 6.18 -14.17 5.72
C ALA A 347 5.74 -15.43 4.95
N TYR A 348 6.65 -15.97 4.14
CA TYR A 348 6.29 -16.86 3.03
C TYR A 348 6.05 -18.32 3.42
N ASP A 349 6.51 -18.72 4.61
CA ASP A 349 6.31 -20.06 5.18
C ASP A 349 5.11 -20.12 6.14
N ASP A 350 4.30 -19.06 6.18
CA ASP A 350 3.15 -18.88 7.07
C ASP A 350 2.04 -19.93 6.86
N ASP A 351 1.54 -20.48 7.97
CA ASP A 351 0.62 -21.63 8.04
C ASP A 351 -0.89 -21.23 7.95
N ASP A 352 -1.21 -19.96 7.63
CA ASP A 352 -2.59 -19.47 7.56
C ASP A 352 -3.43 -20.21 6.49
N GLY A 353 -4.35 -21.06 6.97
CA GLY A 353 -5.35 -21.78 6.21
C GLY A 353 -4.86 -23.10 5.61
N ALA A 354 -3.62 -23.12 5.09
CA ALA A 354 -2.92 -24.33 4.68
C ALA A 354 -1.42 -24.22 5.00
N THR A 355 -0.74 -25.37 5.15
CA THR A 355 0.65 -25.42 5.60
C THR A 355 1.60 -24.79 4.59
N ASN A 356 2.43 -23.83 5.02
CA ASN A 356 3.28 -23.00 4.16
C ASN A 356 2.51 -22.38 2.96
N ALA A 357 1.24 -22.00 3.15
CA ALA A 357 0.47 -21.26 2.14
C ALA A 357 1.08 -19.86 1.89
N GLY A 358 1.61 -19.25 2.96
CA GLY A 358 2.32 -17.98 2.92
C GLY A 358 1.43 -16.75 3.12
N ALA A 359 2.07 -15.67 3.57
CA ALA A 359 1.45 -14.40 3.89
C ALA A 359 2.41 -13.22 3.58
N PHE A 360 1.87 -12.01 3.61
CA PHE A 360 2.67 -10.80 3.74
C PHE A 360 2.00 -9.79 4.67
N TRP A 361 2.78 -8.83 5.14
CA TRP A 361 2.36 -7.81 6.08
C TRP A 361 2.55 -6.43 5.45
N VAL A 362 1.48 -5.64 5.41
CA VAL A 362 1.55 -4.19 5.22
C VAL A 362 1.88 -3.58 6.58
N LEU A 363 2.97 -2.82 6.68
CA LEU A 363 3.48 -2.24 7.92
C LEU A 363 3.55 -0.73 7.78
N LEU A 364 2.73 -0.01 8.55
CA LEU A 364 2.80 1.43 8.63
C LEU A 364 3.91 1.82 9.62
N LEU A 365 4.73 2.81 9.30
CA LEU A 365 5.92 3.15 10.09
C LEU A 365 5.79 4.48 10.86
N ASN A 366 6.67 4.67 11.84
CA ASN A 366 6.97 5.96 12.45
C ASN A 366 8.38 6.38 12.03
N SER A 367 8.73 7.67 12.20
CA SER A 367 10.07 8.22 11.92
C SER A 367 11.22 7.64 12.76
N ASP A 368 10.94 6.80 13.76
CA ASP A 368 11.94 6.03 14.51
C ASP A 368 12.09 4.57 14.02
N GLY A 369 11.39 4.21 12.93
CA GLY A 369 11.39 2.86 12.38
C GLY A 369 10.54 1.85 13.16
N THR A 370 9.76 2.29 14.16
CA THR A 370 8.81 1.40 14.84
C THR A 370 7.49 1.31 14.09
N VAL A 371 6.81 0.15 14.17
CA VAL A 371 5.50 -0.06 13.54
C VAL A 371 4.44 0.77 14.25
N LYS A 372 3.71 1.56 13.45
CA LYS A 372 2.59 2.43 13.82
C LYS A 372 1.28 1.64 13.87
N ASP A 373 0.98 0.92 12.81
CA ASP A 373 -0.12 -0.03 12.68
C ASP A 373 0.17 -1.02 11.53
N TYR A 374 -0.63 -2.08 11.35
CA TYR A 374 -0.31 -3.13 10.36
C TYR A 374 -1.53 -3.94 9.89
N GLN A 375 -1.39 -4.61 8.73
CA GLN A 375 -2.34 -5.63 8.25
C GLN A 375 -1.61 -6.85 7.68
N LYS A 376 -1.98 -8.05 8.12
CA LYS A 376 -1.61 -9.34 7.50
C LYS A 376 -2.53 -9.65 6.32
N ILE A 377 -1.97 -10.02 5.18
CA ILE A 377 -2.69 -10.56 4.03
C ILE A 377 -2.31 -12.04 3.89
N SER A 378 -3.31 -12.92 3.95
CA SER A 378 -3.17 -14.38 3.84
C SER A 378 -4.50 -14.98 3.39
N SER A 379 -4.63 -16.31 3.31
CA SER A 379 -5.92 -16.96 3.03
C SER A 379 -6.99 -16.69 4.11
N LEU A 380 -6.59 -16.24 5.31
CA LEU A 380 -7.47 -16.01 6.46
C LEU A 380 -7.65 -14.53 6.85
N PHE A 381 -6.76 -13.63 6.43
CA PHE A 381 -6.75 -12.22 6.82
C PHE A 381 -6.54 -11.26 5.64
N GLY A 382 -6.86 -9.98 5.83
CA GLY A 382 -6.70 -8.95 4.80
C GLY A 382 -7.78 -8.95 3.71
N GLY A 383 -8.76 -9.85 3.76
CA GLY A 383 -9.85 -9.92 2.78
C GLY A 383 -9.44 -10.48 1.42
N PHE A 384 -8.22 -11.06 1.30
CA PHE A 384 -7.86 -11.84 0.13
C PHE A 384 -8.75 -13.09 0.04
N THR A 385 -9.20 -13.41 -1.17
CA THR A 385 -10.03 -14.61 -1.45
C THR A 385 -9.48 -15.47 -2.56
N GLY A 386 -8.20 -15.30 -2.92
CA GLY A 386 -7.50 -16.27 -3.73
C GLY A 386 -7.41 -17.60 -2.98
N ILE A 387 -7.41 -18.70 -3.73
CA ILE A 387 -7.04 -20.01 -3.17
C ILE A 387 -5.52 -20.02 -3.08
N LEU A 388 -5.00 -20.38 -1.90
CA LEU A 388 -3.62 -20.73 -1.67
C LEU A 388 -3.62 -22.15 -1.10
N ASP A 389 -2.94 -23.07 -1.75
CA ASP A 389 -2.81 -24.46 -1.33
C ASP A 389 -1.52 -24.67 -0.51
N ALA A 390 -1.35 -25.88 0.03
CA ALA A 390 -0.29 -26.19 0.98
C ALA A 390 1.09 -26.24 0.32
N GLY A 391 1.89 -25.19 0.53
CA GLY A 391 3.22 -25.02 -0.07
C GLY A 391 3.24 -24.08 -1.28
N ASP A 392 2.25 -23.21 -1.46
CA ASP A 392 2.27 -22.18 -2.52
C ASP A 392 3.34 -21.11 -2.28
N TYR A 393 3.73 -20.88 -1.01
CA TYR A 393 4.74 -19.91 -0.58
C TYR A 393 4.42 -18.46 -0.97
N PHE A 394 3.17 -18.04 -0.79
CA PHE A 394 2.70 -16.68 -1.07
C PHE A 394 3.46 -15.62 -0.24
N GLY A 395 3.90 -14.53 -0.87
CA GLY A 395 4.73 -13.52 -0.21
C GLY A 395 6.24 -13.81 -0.24
N VAL A 396 6.68 -14.91 -0.87
CA VAL A 396 8.11 -15.19 -1.15
C VAL A 396 8.82 -14.04 -1.88
N SER A 397 8.06 -13.24 -2.62
CA SER A 397 8.43 -11.94 -3.18
C SER A 397 7.25 -10.97 -3.09
N VAL A 398 7.55 -9.68 -2.98
CA VAL A 398 6.59 -8.56 -2.92
C VAL A 398 7.21 -7.37 -3.64
N GLU A 399 6.44 -6.64 -4.45
CA GLU A 399 6.92 -5.45 -5.19
C GLU A 399 5.78 -4.46 -5.49
N LEU A 400 6.01 -3.15 -5.36
CA LEU A 400 4.99 -2.11 -5.61
C LEU A 400 4.79 -1.87 -7.12
N TYR A 401 3.59 -2.18 -7.64
CA TYR A 401 3.21 -1.90 -9.03
C TYR A 401 2.79 -0.45 -9.27
N LEU A 402 1.98 0.10 -8.37
CA LEU A 402 1.45 1.47 -8.45
C LEU A 402 0.87 1.91 -7.10
N ALA A 403 1.13 3.14 -6.67
CA ALA A 403 0.43 3.77 -5.56
C ALA A 403 -0.57 4.83 -6.05
N ASN A 404 -1.78 4.84 -5.49
CA ASN A 404 -2.79 5.89 -5.70
C ASN A 404 -3.29 6.39 -4.34
N THR A 405 -3.90 7.58 -4.32
CA THR A 405 -4.37 8.27 -3.09
C THR A 405 -5.35 7.47 -2.22
N ASN A 406 -6.05 6.48 -2.77
CA ASN A 406 -7.04 5.65 -2.04
C ASN A 406 -6.72 4.15 -2.07
N SER A 407 -5.69 3.73 -2.82
CA SER A 407 -5.33 2.32 -2.97
C SER A 407 -3.95 2.17 -3.62
N PHE A 408 -3.14 1.24 -3.12
CA PHE A 408 -1.87 0.82 -3.74
C PHE A 408 -1.99 -0.60 -4.31
N GLU A 409 -1.06 -0.97 -5.17
CA GLU A 409 -1.11 -2.22 -5.92
C GLU A 409 0.24 -2.95 -5.80
N VAL A 410 0.20 -4.21 -5.40
CA VAL A 410 1.39 -5.01 -5.07
C VAL A 410 1.40 -6.28 -5.90
N LEU A 411 2.55 -6.57 -6.51
CA LEU A 411 2.86 -7.88 -7.09
C LEU A 411 3.35 -8.80 -5.98
N VAL A 412 2.80 -10.00 -5.90
CA VAL A 412 3.10 -10.97 -4.83
C VAL A 412 3.40 -12.32 -5.46
N GLY A 413 4.60 -12.85 -5.23
CA GLY A 413 4.98 -14.17 -5.72
C GLY A 413 4.38 -15.29 -4.88
N ALA A 414 4.11 -16.42 -5.54
CA ALA A 414 3.84 -17.72 -4.91
C ALA A 414 4.67 -18.76 -5.69
N VAL A 415 5.85 -19.14 -5.16
CA VAL A 415 6.91 -19.80 -5.95
C VAL A 415 6.60 -21.26 -6.32
N SER A 416 5.61 -21.90 -5.70
CA SER A 416 5.26 -23.29 -5.99
C SER A 416 3.77 -23.55 -6.19
N ASP A 417 3.00 -22.47 -6.29
CA ASP A 417 1.59 -22.41 -6.75
C ASP A 417 1.36 -23.33 -7.97
N ASP A 418 0.43 -24.28 -7.84
CA ASP A 418 0.33 -25.46 -8.71
C ASP A 418 -0.77 -25.45 -9.77
N ASP A 419 -1.41 -24.28 -9.98
CA ASP A 419 -2.61 -24.01 -10.81
C ASP A 419 -2.49 -24.37 -12.32
N GLY A 420 -1.41 -25.05 -12.73
CA GLY A 420 -1.20 -25.65 -14.04
C GLY A 420 -0.33 -26.92 -14.01
N GLN A 421 0.75 -26.92 -13.23
CA GLN A 421 1.58 -28.09 -12.90
C GLN A 421 2.15 -27.93 -11.47
N SER A 422 2.36 -29.06 -10.77
CA SER A 422 3.05 -29.15 -9.45
C SER A 422 4.28 -28.23 -9.39
N GLY A 423 4.29 -27.23 -8.51
CA GLY A 423 5.48 -26.40 -8.28
C GLY A 423 5.85 -25.45 -9.44
N ALA A 424 4.93 -25.16 -10.36
CA ALA A 424 5.20 -24.26 -11.49
C ALA A 424 5.41 -22.79 -11.04
N GLY A 425 4.61 -22.32 -10.08
CA GLY A 425 4.67 -20.98 -9.52
C GLY A 425 3.81 -19.94 -10.24
N ALA A 426 3.53 -18.83 -9.55
CA ALA A 426 2.67 -17.76 -10.02
C ALA A 426 3.09 -16.37 -9.48
N VAL A 427 2.58 -15.33 -10.15
CA VAL A 427 2.58 -13.94 -9.67
C VAL A 427 1.14 -13.48 -9.54
N TRP A 428 0.78 -13.03 -8.34
CA TRP A 428 -0.52 -12.42 -8.04
C TRP A 428 -0.39 -10.90 -8.07
N ILE A 429 -1.43 -10.20 -8.52
CA ILE A 429 -1.49 -8.73 -8.55
C ILE A 429 -2.65 -8.32 -7.65
N LEU A 430 -2.37 -7.66 -6.52
CA LEU A 430 -3.38 -7.29 -5.52
C LEU A 430 -3.56 -5.76 -5.49
N THR A 431 -4.79 -5.29 -5.67
CA THR A 431 -5.19 -3.91 -5.38
C THR A 431 -5.65 -3.84 -3.93
N ILE A 432 -5.03 -2.96 -3.14
CA ILE A 432 -5.16 -2.89 -1.68
C ILE A 432 -5.64 -1.49 -1.28
N GLY A 433 -6.63 -1.38 -0.38
CA GLY A 433 -7.22 -0.09 0.02
C GLY A 433 -6.40 0.67 1.07
N ASN A 434 -6.24 1.98 0.89
CA ASN A 434 -5.56 2.87 1.84
C ASN A 434 -6.44 3.17 3.07
N LEU A 435 -5.83 3.74 4.10
CA LEU A 435 -6.52 4.27 5.27
C LEU A 435 -7.15 5.66 5.01
N GLU A 436 -8.47 5.76 5.14
CA GLU A 436 -9.07 6.93 5.79
C GLU A 436 -9.63 6.49 7.14
N THR A 437 -9.20 7.14 8.24
CA THR A 437 -10.01 7.09 9.47
C THR A 437 -11.27 7.95 9.23
N PRO A 438 -12.51 7.41 9.35
CA PRO A 438 -13.70 8.12 8.90
C PRO A 438 -14.04 9.32 9.79
N THR A 439 -13.52 10.51 9.45
CA THR A 439 -13.71 11.73 10.23
C THR A 439 -15.11 12.32 10.04
N VAL A 440 -15.96 12.20 11.06
CA VAL A 440 -17.33 12.75 11.04
C VAL A 440 -17.33 14.21 11.50
N GLU A 441 -17.12 15.16 10.59
CA GLU A 441 -17.29 16.58 10.92
C GLU A 441 -18.78 16.96 11.04
N ILE A 442 -19.18 17.48 12.21
CA ILE A 442 -20.56 17.93 12.47
C ILE A 442 -20.66 19.44 12.21
N ILE A 443 -20.81 19.82 10.94
CA ILE A 443 -20.99 21.22 10.54
C ILE A 443 -22.35 21.75 11.01
N GLN A 444 -22.37 22.54 12.08
CA GLN A 444 -23.60 23.20 12.57
C GLN A 444 -23.79 24.59 11.93
N THR A 445 -24.39 24.65 10.75
CA THR A 445 -24.98 25.89 10.21
C THR A 445 -26.38 26.13 10.81
N CYS A 446 -26.81 27.39 10.88
CA CYS A 446 -28.08 27.79 11.52
C CYS A 446 -28.80 28.87 10.73
N GLU A 447 -29.58 28.47 9.72
CA GLU A 447 -30.55 29.34 9.06
C GLU A 447 -32.00 28.92 9.33
N ASN A 448 -32.84 29.91 9.65
CA ASN A 448 -34.30 29.88 9.54
C ASN A 448 -35.06 28.63 10.06
N ASN A 449 -34.87 28.30 11.34
CA ASN A 449 -35.76 27.45 12.16
C ASN A 449 -35.92 25.96 11.78
N SER A 450 -35.14 25.43 10.84
CA SER A 450 -35.01 23.99 10.59
C SER A 450 -33.59 23.51 10.92
N ILE A 451 -33.48 22.45 11.72
CA ILE A 451 -32.20 21.77 11.95
C ILE A 451 -31.99 20.80 10.78
N LEU A 452 -31.12 21.18 9.85
CA LEU A 452 -30.50 20.24 8.94
C LEU A 452 -29.33 19.57 9.68
N LEU A 453 -29.18 18.26 9.54
CA LEU A 453 -27.98 17.53 9.93
C LEU A 453 -27.43 16.91 8.65
N THR A 454 -26.43 17.57 8.08
CA THR A 454 -25.59 16.98 7.03
C THR A 454 -24.49 16.20 7.74
N ALA A 455 -24.37 14.92 7.43
CA ALA A 455 -23.13 14.20 7.65
C ALA A 455 -22.46 14.09 6.28
N GLN A 456 -21.29 14.69 6.12
CA GLN A 456 -20.38 14.24 5.08
C GLN A 456 -19.71 12.94 5.56
N ILE A 457 -19.61 12.00 4.65
CA ILE A 457 -18.76 10.82 4.73
C ILE A 457 -17.91 10.93 3.47
N ASN A 458 -16.59 10.82 3.57
CA ASN A 458 -15.71 10.79 2.41
C ASN A 458 -15.87 9.45 1.68
N LEU A 459 -16.86 9.41 0.80
CA LEU A 459 -17.04 8.43 -0.25
C LEU A 459 -17.66 9.18 -1.44
N ASN A 460 -17.34 8.77 -2.68
CA ASN A 460 -17.91 9.35 -3.90
C ASN A 460 -19.38 8.92 -4.15
N CYS A 461 -20.22 8.96 -3.10
CA CYS A 461 -21.64 8.60 -3.12
C CYS A 461 -22.46 9.46 -2.13
N SER A 462 -23.15 10.49 -2.63
CA SER A 462 -24.04 11.34 -1.82
C SER A 462 -25.48 10.78 -1.77
N ILE A 463 -25.89 10.24 -0.61
CA ILE A 463 -27.26 9.75 -0.40
C ILE A 463 -28.17 10.89 0.09
N LEU A 464 -29.01 11.43 -0.79
CA LEU A 464 -30.04 12.42 -0.46
C LEU A 464 -31.41 11.79 -0.24
N TRP A 465 -31.91 11.82 1.00
CA TRP A 465 -33.31 11.54 1.30
C TRP A 465 -34.17 12.80 1.12
N SER A 466 -35.16 12.75 0.23
CA SER A 466 -36.27 13.71 0.20
C SER A 466 -37.59 13.00 0.48
N THR A 467 -38.46 13.61 1.29
CA THR A 467 -39.73 12.98 1.69
C THR A 467 -40.84 13.20 0.66
N GLY A 468 -40.74 12.48 -0.47
CA GLY A 468 -41.89 12.11 -1.29
C GLY A 468 -41.98 12.71 -2.69
N ASP A 469 -41.32 12.08 -3.66
CA ASP A 469 -42.01 11.57 -4.86
C ASP A 469 -41.22 10.40 -5.49
N THR A 470 -41.79 9.67 -6.46
CA THR A 470 -41.26 8.35 -6.89
C THR A 470 -40.56 8.35 -8.26
N SER A 471 -39.25 8.64 -8.28
CA SER A 471 -38.35 8.29 -9.41
C SER A 471 -36.88 8.35 -8.98
N LEU A 472 -36.06 7.39 -9.44
CA LEU A 472 -34.60 7.38 -9.26
C LEU A 472 -33.91 7.99 -10.50
N SER A 473 -32.86 8.78 -10.31
CA SER A 473 -32.00 9.31 -11.38
C SER A 473 -30.58 9.53 -10.85
N ILE A 474 -29.59 8.91 -11.49
CA ILE A 474 -28.16 9.00 -11.14
C ILE A 474 -27.49 10.01 -12.08
N ILE A 475 -26.54 10.80 -11.56
CA ILE A 475 -25.67 11.71 -12.33
C ILE A 475 -24.26 11.57 -11.76
N VAL A 476 -23.26 11.42 -12.64
CA VAL A 476 -21.83 11.31 -12.31
C VAL A 476 -21.07 12.37 -13.09
N PRO A 477 -20.17 13.15 -12.45
CA PRO A 477 -19.21 13.98 -13.16
C PRO A 477 -17.78 13.92 -12.59
N ASN A 478 -16.86 13.30 -13.35
CA ASN A 478 -15.59 13.98 -13.69
C ASN A 478 -15.89 14.86 -14.93
N VAL A 479 -15.10 15.84 -15.39
CA VAL A 479 -13.68 16.17 -15.21
C VAL A 479 -13.54 17.69 -14.93
N GLU A 480 -12.34 18.14 -14.60
CA GLU A 480 -11.96 19.54 -14.37
C GLU A 480 -12.28 20.50 -15.53
N ASN A 481 -12.84 21.67 -15.22
CA ASN A 481 -12.27 22.97 -15.59
C ASN A 481 -13.03 24.14 -14.93
N SER A 482 -12.33 25.20 -14.51
CA SER A 482 -12.90 26.20 -13.60
C SER A 482 -13.53 27.41 -14.30
N TYR A 483 -14.84 27.63 -14.11
CA TYR A 483 -15.53 28.90 -14.41
C TYR A 483 -16.27 29.44 -13.18
N SER A 484 -15.69 30.43 -12.50
CA SER A 484 -16.27 31.07 -11.32
C SER A 484 -17.35 32.12 -11.68
N VAL A 485 -18.55 31.66 -12.03
CA VAL A 485 -19.71 32.55 -12.31
C VAL A 485 -20.36 33.02 -11.00
N ILE A 486 -19.93 34.17 -10.46
CA ILE A 486 -20.59 34.82 -9.32
C ILE A 486 -21.84 35.58 -9.81
N ALA A 487 -22.97 34.87 -9.90
CA ALA A 487 -24.27 35.45 -10.20
C ALA A 487 -25.04 35.84 -8.92
N SER A 488 -24.80 37.05 -8.42
CA SER A 488 -25.56 37.59 -7.27
C SER A 488 -26.96 38.06 -7.68
N ILE A 489 -27.97 37.22 -7.47
CA ILE A 489 -29.39 37.61 -7.59
C ILE A 489 -29.87 38.15 -6.24
N ASP A 490 -29.67 39.45 -6.00
CA ASP A 490 -30.28 40.13 -4.86
C ASP A 490 -31.74 40.49 -5.19
N GLY A 491 -32.66 39.95 -4.39
CA GLY A 491 -34.07 39.76 -4.77
C GLY A 491 -34.97 40.99 -4.64
N ASN A 492 -34.65 42.15 -5.23
CA ASN A 492 -35.58 43.29 -5.29
C ASN A 492 -35.41 44.24 -6.51
N ASN A 493 -36.45 44.26 -7.36
CA ASN A 493 -36.69 45.15 -8.52
C ASN A 493 -35.84 44.90 -9.78
N ALA A 494 -36.50 44.96 -10.94
CA ALA A 494 -35.90 44.68 -12.24
C ALA A 494 -35.71 45.96 -13.08
N THR A 495 -34.54 46.07 -13.73
CA THR A 495 -34.35 46.63 -15.09
C THR A 495 -32.94 46.29 -15.57
N ASP A 496 -32.79 45.83 -16.82
CA ASP A 496 -31.49 45.52 -17.43
C ASP A 496 -30.64 46.79 -17.66
N SER A 497 -29.32 46.66 -17.46
CA SER A 497 -28.26 47.30 -18.28
C SER A 497 -26.87 46.87 -17.79
N ILE A 498 -26.17 46.01 -18.54
CA ILE A 498 -24.72 45.82 -18.37
C ILE A 498 -24.01 46.98 -19.07
N TYR A 499 -23.12 47.67 -18.36
CA TYR A 499 -22.19 48.64 -18.92
C TYR A 499 -20.75 48.15 -18.75
N ILE A 500 -20.19 47.59 -19.83
CA ILE A 500 -18.74 47.52 -20.00
C ILE A 500 -18.27 48.88 -20.51
N LYS A 501 -17.10 49.35 -20.06
CA LYS A 501 -16.44 50.53 -20.62
C LYS A 501 -14.94 50.29 -20.69
N ASP A 502 -14.38 50.40 -21.89
CA ASP A 502 -12.94 50.30 -22.12
C ASP A 502 -12.17 51.37 -21.36
N SER A 503 -11.10 50.96 -20.68
CA SER A 503 -9.71 51.10 -21.19
C SER A 503 -8.72 51.04 -20.03
N LEU A 504 -8.08 49.88 -19.84
CA LEU A 504 -6.74 49.88 -19.26
C LEU A 504 -5.74 50.13 -20.39
N GLN A 505 -4.83 51.08 -20.19
CA GLN A 505 -3.62 51.16 -21.00
C GLN A 505 -2.77 49.92 -20.73
N THR A 506 -2.08 49.43 -21.76
CA THR A 506 -1.12 48.34 -21.62
C THR A 506 0.15 48.83 -20.93
N PHE A 507 0.93 47.92 -20.35
CA PHE A 507 2.16 48.24 -19.62
C PHE A 507 3.17 49.04 -20.45
N ASN A 508 3.17 48.83 -21.77
CA ASN A 508 4.11 49.45 -22.72
C ASN A 508 3.69 50.88 -23.14
N ASP A 509 2.43 51.28 -22.97
CA ASP A 509 1.93 52.64 -23.30
C ASP A 509 2.51 53.74 -22.38
N LEU A 510 3.37 53.37 -21.43
CA LEU A 510 3.87 54.20 -20.33
C LEU A 510 5.42 54.27 -20.28
N LEU A 511 6.11 53.65 -21.23
CA LEU A 511 7.57 53.59 -21.32
C LEU A 511 8.14 54.86 -21.99
N ILE A 512 9.12 55.50 -21.35
CA ILE A 512 9.80 56.75 -21.78
C ILE A 512 11.17 56.46 -22.41
N LEU A 513 11.86 55.44 -21.91
CA LEU A 513 13.21 55.04 -22.33
C LEU A 513 13.34 53.52 -22.19
N SER A 514 13.99 52.90 -23.16
CA SER A 514 14.52 51.54 -23.07
C SER A 514 15.93 51.51 -23.67
N LEU A 515 16.95 51.20 -22.87
CA LEU A 515 18.32 50.88 -23.34
C LEU A 515 18.58 49.39 -22.99
N PRO A 516 18.32 48.46 -23.92
CA PRO A 516 18.23 47.03 -23.60
C PRO A 516 19.48 46.23 -24.01
N PHE A 517 19.38 44.89 -23.99
CA PHE A 517 20.47 43.91 -24.20
C PHE A 517 21.10 43.85 -25.60
N ASN A 518 21.61 44.95 -26.12
CA ASN A 518 22.36 44.93 -27.38
C ASN A 518 23.54 45.90 -27.41
N GLY A 519 23.88 46.51 -26.27
CA GLY A 519 25.07 47.34 -26.13
C GLY A 519 25.15 48.50 -27.13
N ASN A 520 24.01 49.06 -27.56
CA ASN A 520 23.98 50.15 -28.55
C ASN A 520 23.68 51.56 -27.96
N ALA A 521 23.13 51.64 -26.74
CA ALA A 521 22.66 52.86 -26.06
C ALA A 521 21.63 53.70 -26.86
N ILE A 522 20.95 53.09 -27.83
CA ILE A 522 19.83 53.67 -28.58
C ILE A 522 18.56 53.53 -27.73
N ASP A 523 17.67 54.53 -27.74
CA ASP A 523 16.37 54.43 -27.08
C ASP A 523 15.39 53.60 -27.91
N GLU A 524 15.19 52.37 -27.47
CA GLU A 524 14.35 51.38 -28.14
C GLU A 524 12.88 51.45 -27.69
N SER A 525 12.52 52.37 -26.78
CA SER A 525 11.11 52.71 -26.51
C SER A 525 10.46 53.51 -27.64
N GLY A 526 11.25 54.03 -28.59
CA GLY A 526 10.78 54.81 -29.73
C GLY A 526 10.52 56.29 -29.43
N ASN A 527 10.80 56.76 -28.21
CA ASN A 527 10.68 58.18 -27.83
C ASN A 527 11.88 59.03 -28.32
N GLY A 528 12.99 58.39 -28.67
CA GLY A 528 14.20 59.01 -29.21
C GLY A 528 15.18 59.52 -28.15
N ASN A 529 15.03 59.11 -26.90
CA ASN A 529 15.84 59.51 -25.74
C ASN A 529 17.21 58.80 -25.71
N ASN A 530 17.89 58.71 -26.85
CA ASN A 530 19.13 57.96 -27.02
C ASN A 530 20.22 58.39 -26.02
N GLY A 531 20.96 57.39 -25.52
CA GLY A 531 22.21 57.60 -24.83
C GLY A 531 23.36 57.90 -25.80
N ILE A 532 24.40 58.55 -25.28
CA ILE A 532 25.69 58.76 -25.93
C ILE A 532 26.73 58.17 -24.99
N ILE A 533 27.52 57.20 -25.47
CA ILE A 533 28.70 56.72 -24.75
C ILE A 533 29.78 57.81 -24.83
N GLU A 534 30.30 58.23 -23.69
CA GLU A 534 31.47 59.11 -23.61
C GLU A 534 32.66 58.36 -22.99
N ASN A 535 33.87 58.74 -23.41
CA ASN A 535 35.18 58.16 -23.09
C ASN A 535 35.44 56.69 -23.52
N GLY A 536 34.51 55.76 -23.35
CA GLY A 536 34.44 54.54 -24.17
C GLY A 536 34.21 53.19 -23.48
N THR A 537 33.06 53.02 -22.82
CA THR A 537 32.62 51.73 -22.25
C THR A 537 32.76 50.58 -23.25
N THR A 538 33.26 49.43 -22.80
CA THR A 538 33.40 48.25 -23.66
C THR A 538 32.15 47.36 -23.62
N LEU A 539 31.88 46.64 -24.71
CA LEU A 539 30.82 45.65 -24.73
C LEU A 539 31.22 44.43 -23.91
N THR A 540 30.27 43.88 -23.17
CA THR A 540 30.50 42.75 -22.25
C THR A 540 29.31 41.79 -22.25
N THR A 541 29.42 40.71 -21.49
CA THR A 541 28.39 39.67 -21.37
C THR A 541 27.20 40.18 -20.55
N ASN A 542 25.97 39.95 -21.02
CA ASN A 542 24.73 40.36 -20.33
C ASN A 542 24.35 39.44 -19.16
N ARG A 543 23.22 39.74 -18.50
CA ARG A 543 22.70 38.90 -17.38
C ARG A 543 22.25 37.48 -17.76
N PHE A 544 22.27 37.12 -19.04
CA PHE A 544 21.94 35.79 -19.56
C PHE A 544 23.14 35.03 -20.15
N GLY A 545 24.36 35.56 -20.02
CA GLY A 545 25.56 34.91 -20.54
C GLY A 545 25.83 35.17 -22.03
N GLU A 546 25.04 36.00 -22.71
CA GLU A 546 25.26 36.36 -24.11
C GLU A 546 26.39 37.41 -24.25
N GLU A 547 27.38 37.16 -25.10
CA GLU A 547 28.52 38.09 -25.30
C GLU A 547 28.15 39.38 -26.08
N ASN A 548 28.79 40.49 -25.71
CA ASN A 548 28.67 41.81 -26.36
C ASN A 548 27.27 42.45 -26.29
N LYS A 549 26.57 42.23 -25.18
CA LYS A 549 25.15 42.55 -25.01
C LYS A 549 24.84 43.55 -23.90
N ALA A 550 25.76 43.70 -22.94
CA ALA A 550 25.75 44.72 -21.89
C ALA A 550 26.96 45.67 -22.01
N TYR A 551 27.02 46.71 -21.17
CA TYR A 551 28.17 47.62 -21.07
C TYR A 551 29.02 47.36 -19.82
N PHE A 552 30.34 47.37 -19.98
CA PHE A 552 31.32 47.43 -18.90
C PHE A 552 31.88 48.85 -18.75
N PHE A 553 32.00 49.30 -17.50
CA PHE A 553 32.48 50.63 -17.11
C PHE A 553 33.81 50.48 -16.34
N ASP A 554 34.85 51.20 -16.77
CA ASP A 554 36.22 51.03 -16.27
C ASP A 554 36.53 51.71 -14.92
N GLY A 555 35.60 52.54 -14.41
CA GLY A 555 35.73 53.28 -13.15
C GLY A 555 36.55 54.58 -13.25
N ILE A 556 37.06 54.97 -14.42
CA ILE A 556 37.98 56.10 -14.61
C ILE A 556 37.25 57.35 -15.14
N ASP A 557 36.61 57.25 -16.31
CA ASP A 557 35.78 58.32 -16.87
C ASP A 557 34.66 57.86 -17.83
N ASP A 558 34.34 56.56 -17.88
CA ASP A 558 33.20 55.99 -18.62
C ASP A 558 31.82 56.46 -18.12
N TYR A 559 30.93 56.82 -19.04
CA TYR A 559 29.49 57.02 -18.77
C TYR A 559 28.60 56.96 -20.01
N ILE A 560 27.31 56.71 -19.79
CA ILE A 560 26.24 56.94 -20.77
C ILE A 560 25.53 58.26 -20.44
N LEU A 561 25.50 59.17 -21.40
CA LEU A 561 24.83 60.47 -21.35
C LEU A 561 23.50 60.43 -22.10
N ILE A 562 22.38 60.53 -21.40
CA ILE A 562 21.04 60.59 -22.01
C ILE A 562 20.57 62.04 -22.03
N THR A 563 20.21 62.54 -23.21
CA THR A 563 19.65 63.90 -23.40
C THR A 563 18.18 63.78 -23.78
N PRO A 564 17.22 63.83 -22.83
CA PRO A 564 15.82 63.56 -23.12
C PRO A 564 15.19 64.65 -24.02
N ILE A 565 14.34 64.21 -24.97
CA ILE A 565 13.66 65.09 -25.93
C ILE A 565 12.45 65.81 -25.29
N THR A 566 11.84 65.19 -24.29
CA THR A 566 10.75 65.76 -23.48
C THR A 566 11.27 66.28 -22.14
N ASP A 567 10.67 67.37 -21.63
CA ASP A 567 11.04 67.94 -20.34
C ASP A 567 10.51 67.05 -19.20
N VAL A 568 11.43 66.31 -18.56
CA VAL A 568 11.11 65.30 -17.55
C VAL A 568 10.49 65.91 -16.29
N SER A 569 10.60 67.23 -16.10
CA SER A 569 10.01 67.93 -14.96
C SER A 569 8.48 67.94 -14.92
N GLU A 570 7.79 67.63 -16.03
CA GLU A 570 6.32 67.55 -16.08
C GLU A 570 5.74 66.14 -15.76
N ILE A 571 6.57 65.10 -15.58
CA ILE A 571 6.12 63.69 -15.57
C ILE A 571 5.38 63.25 -14.28
N GLY A 572 5.68 63.84 -13.12
CA GLY A 572 4.95 63.57 -11.87
C GLY A 572 5.39 62.30 -11.13
N ASP A 573 4.66 61.19 -11.34
CA ASP A 573 4.94 59.86 -10.76
C ASP A 573 5.74 59.03 -11.78
N PHE A 574 6.82 58.37 -11.37
CA PHE A 574 7.70 57.65 -12.30
C PHE A 574 8.45 56.46 -11.68
N THR A 575 8.97 55.57 -12.53
CA THR A 575 9.80 54.43 -12.13
C THR A 575 10.99 54.26 -13.07
N ILE A 576 12.19 54.18 -12.52
CA ILE A 576 13.43 53.80 -13.22
C ILE A 576 13.79 52.39 -12.76
N SER A 577 14.13 51.49 -13.68
CA SER A 577 14.68 50.16 -13.42
C SER A 577 15.95 49.98 -14.24
N LEU A 578 16.95 49.32 -13.68
CA LEU A 578 18.13 48.87 -14.42
C LEU A 578 18.70 47.60 -13.78
N TRP A 579 19.58 46.93 -14.50
CA TRP A 579 20.38 45.83 -13.96
C TRP A 579 21.84 46.23 -13.86
N ALA A 580 22.48 45.86 -12.74
CA ALA A 580 23.87 46.18 -12.46
C ALA A 580 24.63 44.97 -11.92
N TYR A 581 25.91 44.89 -12.25
CA TYR A 581 26.87 43.90 -11.76
C TYR A 581 28.05 44.64 -11.15
N CYS A 582 28.22 44.57 -9.83
CA CYS A 582 29.32 45.27 -9.15
C CYS A 582 30.59 44.39 -9.18
N GLU A 583 31.68 44.95 -9.69
CA GLU A 583 32.99 44.29 -9.73
C GLU A 583 33.80 44.61 -8.47
N GLY A 584 34.54 43.62 -7.95
CA GLY A 584 35.27 43.75 -6.69
C GLY A 584 36.36 44.85 -6.70
N TRP A 585 36.49 45.55 -5.56
CA TRP A 585 37.42 46.67 -5.33
C TRP A 585 38.86 46.39 -5.78
N GLU A 586 39.34 45.17 -5.61
CA GLU A 586 40.71 44.76 -5.95
C GLU A 586 41.04 44.80 -7.45
N ASN A 587 40.04 44.90 -8.32
CA ASN A 587 40.20 44.96 -9.78
C ASN A 587 40.23 46.40 -10.35
N GLN A 588 40.00 47.44 -9.54
CA GLN A 588 39.91 48.83 -10.03
C GLN A 588 41.26 49.42 -10.50
N PRO A 589 41.35 49.99 -11.72
CA PRO A 589 42.61 50.58 -12.20
C PRO A 589 42.94 51.94 -11.56
N GLY A 590 44.01 51.98 -10.74
CA GLY A 590 44.74 53.23 -10.45
C GLY A 590 44.43 53.96 -9.13
N LEU A 591 43.55 53.42 -8.28
CA LEU A 591 43.20 54.03 -6.99
C LEU A 591 44.34 53.98 -5.95
N SER A 592 44.31 54.92 -5.00
CA SER A 592 45.35 55.10 -3.97
C SER A 592 44.83 54.80 -2.57
N ILE A 593 45.51 53.91 -1.85
CA ILE A 593 45.16 53.50 -0.48
C ILE A 593 45.03 54.72 0.45
N GLY A 594 43.84 54.91 1.05
CA GLY A 594 43.61 55.88 2.13
C GLY A 594 42.43 56.86 1.95
N TYR A 595 41.64 56.73 0.89
CA TYR A 595 40.40 57.49 0.70
C TYR A 595 39.16 56.59 0.88
N LEU A 596 38.02 57.23 1.14
CA LEU A 596 36.71 56.63 0.88
C LEU A 596 36.42 56.83 -0.61
N ASP A 597 35.86 55.82 -1.26
CA ASP A 597 35.34 55.96 -2.61
C ASP A 597 33.85 55.59 -2.64
N HIS A 598 33.12 56.30 -3.47
CA HIS A 598 31.68 56.17 -3.66
C HIS A 598 31.47 55.92 -5.15
N GLN A 599 30.78 54.86 -5.55
CA GLN A 599 30.51 54.58 -6.96
C GLN A 599 29.04 54.89 -7.30
N TYR A 600 28.79 55.88 -8.16
CA TYR A 600 27.42 56.24 -8.56
C TYR A 600 27.00 55.46 -9.80
N ILE A 601 25.97 54.62 -9.65
CA ILE A 601 25.36 53.89 -10.77
C ILE A 601 24.52 54.87 -11.60
N PHE A 602 23.88 55.85 -10.96
CA PHE A 602 22.92 56.77 -11.59
C PHE A 602 22.91 58.17 -10.94
N ASP A 603 22.96 59.25 -11.76
CA ASP A 603 22.75 60.65 -11.34
C ASP A 603 21.98 61.50 -12.37
N GLY A 604 21.25 62.52 -11.87
CA GLY A 604 20.46 63.47 -12.68
C GLY A 604 20.89 64.92 -12.47
N HIS A 605 21.72 65.46 -13.36
CA HIS A 605 22.43 66.72 -13.14
C HIS A 605 21.78 67.95 -13.81
N SER A 606 21.42 68.98 -13.03
CA SER A 606 20.88 70.24 -13.58
C SER A 606 21.97 71.27 -13.97
N ARG A 607 21.94 71.80 -15.20
CA ARG A 607 22.95 72.74 -15.75
C ARG A 607 22.55 74.22 -15.69
N SER A 608 22.11 74.70 -14.52
CA SER A 608 21.90 76.15 -14.31
C SER A 608 23.22 76.94 -14.25
N GLY A 609 23.43 77.83 -15.22
CA GLY A 609 24.59 78.72 -15.27
C GLY A 609 24.64 79.83 -14.20
N THR A 610 23.65 79.91 -13.31
CA THR A 610 23.62 80.89 -12.20
C THR A 610 23.01 80.30 -10.93
N VAL A 611 23.84 80.17 -9.90
CA VAL A 611 23.52 79.73 -8.52
C VAL A 611 23.02 78.28 -8.42
N THR A 612 23.84 77.43 -7.80
CA THR A 612 23.55 76.01 -7.54
C THR A 612 22.50 75.81 -6.46
N SER A 613 21.49 75.01 -6.76
CA SER A 613 20.62 74.34 -5.78
C SER A 613 20.37 72.92 -6.27
N ASP A 614 21.27 72.01 -5.90
CA ASP A 614 21.32 70.64 -6.37
C ASP A 614 20.18 69.82 -5.72
N PHE A 615 18.99 69.87 -6.33
CA PHE A 615 17.78 69.27 -5.76
C PHE A 615 17.59 67.78 -6.07
N PHE A 616 18.35 67.22 -7.02
CA PHE A 616 18.45 65.77 -7.22
C PHE A 616 19.82 65.31 -6.71
N ARG A 617 19.82 64.50 -5.64
CA ARG A 617 20.96 63.69 -5.16
C ARG A 617 20.51 62.37 -4.48
N ASP A 618 19.24 62.00 -4.61
CA ASP A 618 18.73 60.68 -4.25
C ASP A 618 18.98 59.73 -5.45
N GLY A 619 20.20 59.21 -5.55
CA GLY A 619 20.64 58.24 -6.57
C GLY A 619 21.28 57.02 -5.92
N ILE A 620 21.28 55.88 -6.62
CA ILE A 620 21.84 54.62 -6.10
C ILE A 620 23.37 54.66 -6.25
N HIS A 621 24.07 54.47 -5.13
CA HIS A 621 25.52 54.46 -5.05
C HIS A 621 26.02 53.39 -4.08
N VAL A 622 27.22 52.89 -4.37
CA VAL A 622 27.90 51.81 -3.67
C VAL A 622 29.14 52.37 -2.98
N ASP A 623 29.11 52.42 -1.64
CA ASP A 623 30.19 52.99 -0.84
C ASP A 623 31.14 51.90 -0.31
N TYR A 624 32.46 52.12 -0.51
CA TYR A 624 33.53 51.23 -0.05
C TYR A 624 34.29 51.84 1.14
N ASN A 625 34.20 51.20 2.31
CA ASN A 625 34.83 51.68 3.54
C ASN A 625 36.29 51.23 3.71
N GLN A 626 37.08 51.97 4.50
CA GLN A 626 38.54 51.79 4.56
C GLN A 626 38.99 50.46 5.20
N LYS A 627 39.92 49.78 4.52
CA LYS A 627 40.46 48.46 4.91
C LYS A 627 41.31 48.53 6.19
N THR A 628 40.68 48.32 7.35
CA THR A 628 41.36 47.89 8.59
C THR A 628 40.89 46.47 8.95
N ASP A 629 41.70 45.49 8.56
CA ASP A 629 41.61 44.06 8.88
C ASP A 629 40.28 43.34 8.53
N TYR A 630 40.31 42.68 7.37
CA TYR A 630 39.55 41.46 7.02
C TYR A 630 38.03 41.49 6.74
N HIS A 631 37.38 42.65 6.65
CA HIS A 631 36.04 42.74 6.06
C HIS A 631 35.96 43.83 4.99
N GLU A 632 35.38 43.49 3.84
CA GLU A 632 34.83 44.45 2.89
C GLU A 632 33.33 44.60 3.21
N THR A 633 32.90 45.83 3.44
CA THR A 633 31.54 46.17 3.88
C THR A 633 31.00 47.18 2.89
N THR A 634 29.92 46.78 2.21
CA THR A 634 29.38 47.49 1.04
C THR A 634 28.08 48.16 1.44
N TYR A 635 28.06 49.49 1.46
CA TYR A 635 26.93 50.24 1.98
C TYR A 635 26.07 50.82 0.85
N ASN A 636 24.77 50.50 0.89
CA ASN A 636 23.74 51.28 0.19
C ASN A 636 23.38 52.49 1.06
N VAL A 637 23.76 53.69 0.64
CA VAL A 637 23.51 54.94 1.38
C VAL A 637 22.51 55.81 0.61
N THR A 638 21.74 56.65 1.31
CA THR A 638 21.02 57.77 0.67
C THR A 638 21.20 59.02 1.52
N ARG A 639 21.65 60.13 0.90
CA ARG A 639 22.12 61.31 1.63
C ARG A 639 21.11 62.44 1.62
N ASP A 640 20.52 62.73 2.77
CA ASP A 640 19.75 63.96 2.97
C ASP A 640 20.67 65.19 3.05
N LEU A 641 20.39 66.21 2.23
CA LEU A 641 21.13 67.47 2.19
C LEU A 641 20.49 68.62 2.99
N GLU A 642 19.22 68.53 3.43
CA GLU A 642 18.67 69.53 4.36
C GLU A 642 19.27 69.35 5.76
N THR A 643 19.46 68.10 6.18
CA THR A 643 20.07 67.75 7.48
C THR A 643 21.57 67.50 7.40
N ASN A 644 22.09 67.14 6.22
CA ASN A 644 23.46 66.68 6.00
C ASN A 644 23.86 65.48 6.88
N SER A 645 22.89 64.59 7.16
CA SER A 645 23.12 63.29 7.82
C SER A 645 22.89 62.13 6.85
N PHE A 646 23.80 61.15 6.90
CA PHE A 646 23.56 59.81 6.38
C PHE A 646 22.53 59.10 7.29
N VAL A 647 21.63 58.31 6.71
CA VAL A 647 20.56 57.62 7.45
C VAL A 647 20.44 56.19 6.92
N ASN A 648 20.43 55.23 7.85
CA ASN A 648 20.35 53.77 7.65
C ASN A 648 21.54 53.18 6.87
N GLU A 649 22.57 52.76 7.61
CA GLU A 649 23.50 51.72 7.14
C GLU A 649 22.75 50.38 7.12
N PHE A 650 22.64 49.73 5.96
CA PHE A 650 22.36 48.30 5.84
C PHE A 650 23.63 47.61 5.33
N ASP A 651 24.17 46.72 6.16
CA ASP A 651 25.46 46.06 5.95
C ASP A 651 25.27 44.79 5.11
N PHE A 652 25.37 44.94 3.78
CA PHE A 652 25.39 43.81 2.85
C PHE A 652 26.80 43.22 2.80
N ALA A 653 27.12 42.38 3.78
CA ALA A 653 28.40 41.67 3.84
C ALA A 653 28.57 40.75 2.61
N ASN A 654 29.54 41.07 1.74
CA ASN A 654 29.94 40.37 0.51
C ASN A 654 28.86 40.21 -0.61
N ASP A 655 27.58 40.29 -0.29
CA ASP A 655 26.48 39.76 -1.13
C ASP A 655 26.13 40.58 -2.39
N LEU A 656 26.81 41.70 -2.63
CA LEU A 656 26.60 42.62 -3.78
C LEU A 656 27.58 42.40 -4.94
N LEU A 657 28.64 41.61 -4.75
CA LEU A 657 29.74 41.47 -5.70
C LEU A 657 29.54 40.26 -6.62
N PHE A 658 30.05 40.39 -7.85
CA PHE A 658 30.18 39.30 -8.83
C PHE A 658 28.88 38.63 -9.30
N LYS A 659 27.71 39.24 -9.06
CA LYS A 659 26.41 38.81 -9.60
C LYS A 659 25.55 39.99 -10.08
N TRP A 660 24.55 39.68 -10.90
CA TRP A 660 23.63 40.67 -11.46
C TRP A 660 22.47 40.95 -10.50
N HIS A 661 22.15 42.23 -10.32
CA HIS A 661 21.08 42.72 -9.44
C HIS A 661 20.13 43.66 -10.17
N ASN A 662 18.84 43.59 -9.85
CA ASN A 662 17.82 44.52 -10.35
C ASN A 662 17.62 45.66 -9.35
N LEU A 663 17.77 46.89 -9.84
CA LEU A 663 17.72 48.11 -9.04
C LEU A 663 16.57 48.99 -9.54
N VAL A 664 15.55 49.20 -8.71
CA VAL A 664 14.34 49.95 -9.11
C VAL A 664 14.06 51.11 -8.17
N PHE A 665 14.06 52.32 -8.74
CA PHE A 665 13.70 53.57 -8.07
C PHE A 665 12.29 54.00 -8.49
N ILE A 666 11.42 54.28 -7.52
CA ILE A 666 10.05 54.75 -7.77
C ILE A 666 9.79 56.07 -7.07
N ARG A 667 9.31 57.06 -7.81
CA ARG A 667 8.71 58.29 -7.27
C ARG A 667 7.19 58.18 -7.33
N LYS A 668 6.52 58.37 -6.19
CA LYS A 668 5.06 58.34 -6.06
C LYS A 668 4.59 59.48 -5.17
N ASN A 669 3.93 60.49 -5.74
CA ASN A 669 3.60 61.76 -5.09
C ASN A 669 4.87 62.40 -4.48
N ASP A 670 4.83 62.78 -3.21
CA ASP A 670 5.97 63.33 -2.45
C ASP A 670 6.85 62.25 -1.81
N SER A 671 6.70 60.98 -2.20
CA SER A 671 7.46 59.85 -1.63
C SER A 671 8.36 59.17 -2.67
N THR A 672 9.51 58.65 -2.24
CA THR A 672 10.33 57.73 -3.03
C THR A 672 10.39 56.35 -2.39
N TYR A 673 10.51 55.32 -3.21
CA TYR A 673 10.59 53.91 -2.83
C TYR A 673 11.75 53.29 -3.60
N HIS A 674 12.61 52.53 -2.92
CA HIS A 674 13.75 51.87 -3.55
C HIS A 674 13.59 50.35 -3.38
N TYR A 675 13.76 49.61 -4.48
CA TYR A 675 13.71 48.15 -4.50
C TYR A 675 15.02 47.56 -5.01
N PHE A 676 15.31 46.36 -4.53
CA PHE A 676 16.49 45.57 -4.84
C PHE A 676 16.05 44.12 -5.06
N ASP A 677 16.34 43.53 -6.22
CA ASP A 677 15.89 42.19 -6.62
C ASP A 677 14.40 41.96 -6.32
N GLY A 678 13.56 42.86 -6.84
CA GLY A 678 12.11 42.87 -6.63
C GLY A 678 11.62 43.26 -5.22
N ASN A 679 12.50 43.34 -4.21
CA ASN A 679 12.14 43.54 -2.80
C ASN A 679 12.24 45.00 -2.37
N LEU A 680 11.24 45.52 -1.64
CA LEU A 680 11.21 46.91 -1.16
C LEU A 680 12.17 47.12 0.02
N ILE A 681 13.25 47.89 -0.18
CA ILE A 681 14.30 48.12 0.83
C ILE A 681 14.20 49.47 1.54
N SER A 682 13.57 50.49 0.94
CA SER A 682 13.47 51.83 1.56
C SER A 682 12.26 52.64 1.08
N VAL A 683 11.74 53.51 1.95
CA VAL A 683 10.68 54.49 1.67
C VAL A 683 10.99 55.83 2.33
N LYS A 684 10.99 56.93 1.56
CA LYS A 684 11.35 58.28 2.01
C LYS A 684 10.22 59.27 1.73
N LEU A 685 9.97 60.20 2.67
CA LEU A 685 9.00 61.30 2.56
C LEU A 685 9.73 62.61 2.27
N ASN A 686 9.63 63.15 1.06
CA ASN A 686 10.35 64.36 0.65
C ASN A 686 9.49 65.62 0.87
N ASN A 687 9.78 66.35 1.95
CA ASN A 687 9.10 67.62 2.24
C ASN A 687 9.67 68.78 1.40
N ASN A 688 8.87 69.33 0.49
CA ASN A 688 9.07 70.62 -0.19
C ASN A 688 10.32 70.78 -1.09
N SER A 689 10.31 70.18 -2.29
CA SER A 689 10.88 70.87 -3.46
C SER A 689 10.20 70.45 -4.77
N LEU A 690 10.00 71.43 -5.66
CA LEU A 690 9.68 71.16 -7.06
C LEU A 690 10.98 70.74 -7.75
N LEU A 691 11.11 69.45 -8.06
CA LEU A 691 12.26 68.90 -8.77
C LEU A 691 12.24 69.39 -10.22
N ASN A 692 13.02 70.43 -10.52
CA ASN A 692 13.20 70.91 -11.89
C ASN A 692 14.14 69.98 -12.66
N MET A 693 13.63 68.82 -13.09
CA MET A 693 14.34 67.77 -13.85
C MET A 693 14.62 68.17 -15.31
N GLN A 694 15.05 69.41 -15.52
CA GLN A 694 15.64 69.88 -16.76
C GLN A 694 17.12 69.51 -16.79
N HIS A 695 17.60 69.12 -17.98
CA HIS A 695 18.99 68.76 -18.33
C HIS A 695 19.38 67.29 -18.10
N ASP A 696 20.64 67.01 -18.46
CA ASP A 696 21.12 65.77 -19.05
C ASP A 696 21.46 64.69 -17.99
N TRP A 697 21.12 63.44 -18.28
CA TRP A 697 21.15 62.32 -17.33
C TRP A 697 22.43 61.50 -17.51
N HIS A 698 23.07 61.10 -16.41
CA HIS A 698 24.36 60.41 -16.43
C HIS A 698 24.24 59.04 -15.74
N ILE A 699 24.64 57.98 -16.44
CA ILE A 699 24.65 56.60 -15.92
C ILE A 699 26.11 56.13 -15.90
N GLY A 700 26.56 55.64 -14.74
CA GLY A 700 27.94 55.23 -14.49
C GLY A 700 28.91 56.32 -14.01
N THR A 701 28.50 57.59 -13.88
CA THR A 701 29.37 58.64 -13.29
C THR A 701 28.61 59.73 -12.53
N PHE A 702 29.29 60.34 -11.57
CA PHE A 702 28.98 61.64 -10.98
C PHE A 702 30.20 62.57 -11.09
N SER A 703 30.02 63.78 -11.68
CA SER A 703 31.09 64.76 -11.82
C SER A 703 30.81 66.05 -11.03
N ALA A 704 31.52 66.24 -9.92
CA ALA A 704 31.34 67.34 -8.95
C ALA A 704 31.80 68.74 -9.44
N ASN A 705 31.88 68.97 -10.75
CA ASN A 705 32.70 70.03 -11.35
C ASN A 705 32.05 71.42 -11.37
N ASN A 706 31.82 72.00 -10.18
CA ASN A 706 31.60 73.44 -10.01
C ASN A 706 32.60 74.07 -9.01
N HIS A 707 33.83 74.23 -9.50
CA HIS A 707 34.80 75.26 -9.10
C HIS A 707 35.43 75.31 -7.69
N ASN A 708 35.12 74.44 -6.72
CA ASN A 708 35.84 74.45 -5.42
C ASN A 708 36.23 73.08 -4.81
N TYR A 709 35.81 71.96 -5.38
CA TYR A 709 36.31 70.64 -4.98
C TYR A 709 37.30 70.12 -6.03
N SER A 710 38.50 69.75 -5.58
CA SER A 710 39.56 69.26 -6.46
C SER A 710 39.46 67.75 -6.66
N SER A 711 39.30 67.33 -7.92
CA SER A 711 39.61 65.99 -8.41
C SER A 711 38.99 64.82 -7.64
N MET A 712 37.66 64.77 -7.60
CA MET A 712 36.87 63.56 -7.35
C MET A 712 35.72 63.54 -8.37
N ASN A 713 35.92 62.81 -9.48
CA ASN A 713 34.82 62.18 -10.19
C ASN A 713 34.54 60.86 -9.45
N TYR A 714 33.28 60.46 -9.36
CA TYR A 714 32.87 59.23 -8.72
C TYR A 714 32.20 58.35 -9.78
N ASN A 715 32.95 57.40 -10.35
CA ASN A 715 32.46 56.57 -11.46
C ASN A 715 32.15 55.15 -10.98
N PHE A 716 31.27 54.46 -11.71
CA PHE A 716 30.95 53.06 -11.50
C PHE A 716 32.01 52.15 -12.12
N PHE A 717 32.33 51.05 -11.43
CA PHE A 717 33.17 49.97 -11.94
C PHE A 717 32.39 48.67 -11.89
N GLY A 718 32.02 48.17 -13.07
CA GLY A 718 31.08 47.06 -13.18
C GLY A 718 30.39 46.99 -14.53
N LYS A 719 29.26 46.29 -14.59
CA LYS A 719 28.43 46.14 -15.79
C LYS A 719 27.03 46.72 -15.57
N ILE A 720 26.43 47.33 -16.59
CA ILE A 720 25.03 47.85 -16.56
C ILE A 720 24.27 47.37 -17.80
N ASP A 721 22.99 47.07 -17.62
CA ASP A 721 22.14 46.34 -18.57
C ASP A 721 20.64 46.70 -18.39
N ASP A 722 19.81 46.51 -19.43
CA ASP A 722 18.33 46.63 -19.43
C ASP A 722 17.79 47.86 -18.64
N ILE A 723 18.16 49.07 -19.08
CA ILE A 723 17.76 50.34 -18.43
C ILE A 723 16.39 50.77 -18.95
N LEU A 724 15.39 50.80 -18.07
CA LEU A 724 13.98 51.08 -18.37
C LEU A 724 13.48 52.28 -17.55
N PHE A 725 12.67 53.15 -18.17
CA PHE A 725 12.08 54.33 -17.50
C PHE A 725 10.60 54.48 -17.84
N TYR A 726 9.72 54.51 -16.84
CA TYR A 726 8.26 54.59 -16.98
C TYR A 726 7.69 55.91 -16.41
N ASN A 727 6.69 56.48 -17.08
CA ASN A 727 5.95 57.68 -16.65
C ASN A 727 4.85 57.38 -15.60
N LYS A 728 5.08 56.35 -14.78
CA LYS A 728 4.16 55.84 -13.77
C LYS A 728 4.94 55.31 -12.58
N ALA A 729 4.40 55.50 -11.37
CA ALA A 729 4.83 54.77 -10.19
C ALA A 729 4.31 53.33 -10.19
N LEU A 730 5.17 52.35 -10.46
CA LEU A 730 4.82 50.93 -10.42
C LEU A 730 4.43 50.45 -9.00
N ASN A 731 3.70 49.34 -8.92
CA ASN A 731 3.38 48.64 -7.67
C ASN A 731 4.26 47.38 -7.48
N ASN A 732 4.31 46.81 -6.27
CA ASN A 732 5.16 45.66 -5.95
C ASN A 732 5.10 44.50 -6.96
N CYS A 733 3.91 44.17 -7.48
CA CYS A 733 3.76 43.10 -8.48
C CYS A 733 4.35 43.49 -9.84
N GLU A 734 4.20 44.75 -10.26
CA GLU A 734 4.85 45.27 -11.47
C GLU A 734 6.38 45.33 -11.33
N VAL A 735 6.91 45.60 -10.12
CA VAL A 735 8.35 45.57 -9.84
C VAL A 735 8.90 44.15 -9.85
N GLN A 736 8.18 43.19 -9.25
CA GLN A 736 8.51 41.77 -9.33
C GLN A 736 8.52 41.27 -10.79
N ASN A 737 7.61 41.76 -11.64
CA ASN A 737 7.63 41.42 -13.06
C ASN A 737 8.84 42.01 -13.82
N LEU A 738 9.37 43.17 -13.43
CA LEU A 738 10.60 43.74 -14.01
C LEU A 738 11.88 42.97 -13.62
N PHE A 739 11.88 42.34 -12.44
CA PHE A 739 12.92 41.39 -12.05
C PHE A 739 12.90 40.11 -12.93
N ASN A 740 11.80 39.87 -13.67
CA ASN A 740 11.54 38.61 -14.38
C ASN A 740 11.51 38.71 -15.93
N GLN A 741 11.84 39.83 -16.61
CA GLN A 741 11.63 40.00 -18.08
C GLN A 741 12.69 40.84 -18.86
N ASN A 742 12.77 40.68 -20.19
CA ASN A 742 13.92 41.04 -21.06
C ASN A 742 13.55 41.80 -22.40
N SER A 743 14.16 42.98 -22.72
CA SER A 743 14.53 43.50 -24.09
C SER A 743 13.46 43.66 -25.25
N THR A 744 13.64 44.15 -26.52
CA THR A 744 14.65 44.89 -27.39
C THR A 744 13.92 45.42 -28.68
N ILE A 745 14.29 46.57 -29.31
CA ILE A 745 13.71 47.11 -30.61
C ILE A 745 14.74 47.67 -31.72
N PRO A 746 15.00 48.98 -32.09
CA PRO A 746 15.40 49.38 -33.49
C PRO A 746 16.59 50.39 -33.73
N ASN A 747 16.89 50.74 -35.01
CA ASN A 747 17.95 51.71 -35.47
C ASN A 747 17.58 52.47 -36.80
N ILE A 748 18.41 53.41 -37.29
CA ILE A 748 18.22 54.12 -38.58
C ILE A 748 18.78 53.34 -39.78
N GLY A 749 17.86 52.83 -40.61
CA GLY A 749 18.12 52.27 -41.94
C GLY A 749 16.80 52.07 -42.72
N ILE A 750 16.73 50.97 -43.47
CA ILE A 750 15.51 50.17 -43.56
C ILE A 750 15.14 49.79 -42.11
N VAL A 751 13.90 50.04 -41.70
CA VAL A 751 13.38 49.78 -40.34
C VAL A 751 13.14 48.28 -40.12
N ASN A 752 12.90 47.55 -41.22
CA ASN A 752 12.85 46.10 -41.25
C ASN A 752 14.28 45.53 -41.27
N ASN A 753 14.59 44.60 -40.37
CA ASN A 753 15.76 43.72 -40.47
C ASN A 753 15.51 42.64 -41.55
N ASP A 754 16.55 41.90 -41.97
CA ASP A 754 16.40 40.66 -42.76
C ASP A 754 15.29 39.76 -42.18
N THR A 755 14.30 39.43 -43.02
CA THR A 755 13.02 38.86 -42.58
C THR A 755 12.64 37.66 -43.44
N THR A 756 12.22 36.58 -42.79
CA THR A 756 11.55 35.45 -43.46
C THR A 756 10.06 35.70 -43.49
N ILE A 757 9.41 35.49 -44.63
CA ILE A 757 7.95 35.49 -44.77
C ILE A 757 7.48 34.20 -45.45
N CYS A 758 6.18 33.92 -45.33
CA CYS A 758 5.58 32.71 -45.86
C CYS A 758 5.32 32.82 -47.37
N THR A 759 5.35 31.69 -48.07
CA THR A 759 5.07 31.60 -49.52
C THR A 759 3.74 32.26 -49.87
N GLY A 760 3.78 33.35 -50.64
CA GLY A 760 2.60 34.08 -51.09
C GLY A 760 2.15 35.24 -50.19
N SER A 761 2.81 35.47 -49.05
CA SER A 761 2.60 36.65 -48.23
C SER A 761 3.09 37.95 -48.91
N SER A 762 2.79 39.09 -48.30
CA SER A 762 3.37 40.38 -48.67
C SER A 762 4.00 41.06 -47.44
N ILE A 763 5.13 41.73 -47.65
CA ILE A 763 5.78 42.54 -46.62
C ILE A 763 5.89 43.99 -47.09
N ILE A 764 5.64 44.92 -46.17
CA ILE A 764 5.88 46.35 -46.39
C ILE A 764 7.29 46.66 -45.88
N LEU A 765 8.21 46.89 -46.82
CA LEU A 765 9.55 47.36 -46.51
C LEU A 765 9.48 48.87 -46.25
N ARG A 766 10.04 49.32 -45.13
CA ARG A 766 10.00 50.71 -44.67
C ARG A 766 11.40 51.22 -44.44
N ALA A 767 11.66 52.44 -44.89
CA ALA A 767 12.79 53.25 -44.50
C ALA A 767 12.38 54.17 -43.35
N ASN A 768 13.36 54.70 -42.63
CA ASN A 768 13.12 55.79 -41.68
C ASN A 768 12.55 57.02 -42.41
N GLU A 769 11.28 57.36 -42.14
CA GLU A 769 10.54 58.42 -42.85
C GLU A 769 11.00 59.83 -42.40
N ASN A 770 11.72 60.54 -43.27
CA ASN A 770 12.20 61.89 -43.01
C ASN A 770 11.92 62.81 -44.21
N SER A 771 11.30 63.96 -43.95
CA SER A 771 10.87 64.92 -44.98
C SER A 771 12.02 65.61 -45.74
N THR A 772 13.27 65.37 -45.35
CA THR A 772 14.47 65.87 -46.05
C THR A 772 15.17 64.82 -46.92
N TYR A 773 14.76 63.55 -46.84
CA TYR A 773 15.42 62.43 -47.54
C TYR A 773 14.71 62.11 -48.86
N THR A 774 15.46 61.58 -49.84
CA THR A 774 14.90 60.99 -51.06
C THR A 774 15.28 59.52 -51.18
N TYR A 775 14.33 58.69 -51.56
CA TYR A 775 14.44 57.23 -51.54
C TYR A 775 14.47 56.69 -52.98
N LEU A 776 15.20 55.61 -53.22
CA LEU A 776 15.20 54.85 -54.47
C LEU A 776 15.48 53.37 -54.19
N TRP A 777 14.51 52.52 -54.49
CA TRP A 777 14.61 51.06 -54.35
C TRP A 777 15.06 50.40 -55.66
N ASN A 778 15.63 49.18 -55.57
CA ASN A 778 15.98 48.36 -56.75
C ASN A 778 14.75 47.98 -57.61
N THR A 779 13.54 48.03 -57.05
CA THR A 779 12.25 47.94 -57.75
C THR A 779 11.94 49.14 -58.66
N SER A 780 12.76 50.21 -58.62
CA SER A 780 12.54 51.53 -59.23
C SER A 780 11.48 52.42 -58.54
N GLU A 781 11.01 52.04 -57.35
CA GLU A 781 10.12 52.85 -56.53
C GLU A 781 10.89 53.90 -55.71
N THR A 782 10.25 55.02 -55.37
CA THR A 782 10.89 56.21 -54.78
C THR A 782 10.24 56.71 -53.49
N THR A 783 9.36 55.90 -52.90
CA THR A 783 8.70 56.14 -51.61
C THR A 783 9.52 55.62 -50.44
N ALA A 784 9.33 56.21 -49.26
CA ALA A 784 9.95 55.74 -48.03
C ALA A 784 9.50 54.32 -47.61
N SER A 785 8.39 53.82 -48.17
CA SER A 785 7.98 52.42 -48.03
C SER A 785 7.54 51.83 -49.37
N ILE A 786 7.74 50.53 -49.55
CA ILE A 786 7.26 49.72 -50.69
C ILE A 786 6.59 48.44 -50.19
N SER A 787 5.77 47.80 -51.01
CA SER A 787 5.10 46.52 -50.68
C SER A 787 5.53 45.46 -51.67
N VAL A 788 6.09 44.36 -51.18
CA VAL A 788 6.67 43.30 -52.02
C VAL A 788 6.11 41.93 -51.67
N SER A 789 6.01 41.07 -52.69
CA SER A 789 5.59 39.66 -52.57
C SER A 789 6.55 38.77 -53.38
N PRO A 790 7.77 38.53 -52.88
CA PRO A 790 8.65 37.51 -53.45
C PRO A 790 8.02 36.11 -53.33
N ILE A 791 8.42 35.21 -54.24
CA ILE A 791 8.02 33.78 -54.24
C ILE A 791 9.23 32.84 -54.06
N GLU A 792 10.42 33.42 -53.98
CA GLU A 792 11.75 32.83 -53.77
C GLU A 792 12.54 33.87 -52.96
N THR A 793 13.56 33.48 -52.17
CA THR A 793 14.39 34.44 -51.43
C THR A 793 14.91 35.56 -52.32
N THR A 794 14.62 36.82 -51.95
CA THR A 794 14.88 38.00 -52.78
C THR A 794 15.48 39.14 -51.96
N GLU A 795 16.54 39.75 -52.49
CA GLU A 795 17.27 40.86 -51.87
C GLU A 795 16.80 42.23 -52.41
N TYR A 796 16.44 43.14 -51.51
CA TYR A 796 15.95 44.48 -51.83
C TYR A 796 16.93 45.54 -51.33
N PHE A 797 17.39 46.39 -52.24
CA PHE A 797 18.33 47.47 -51.94
C PHE A 797 17.62 48.82 -51.95
N LEU A 798 17.85 49.61 -50.91
CA LEU A 798 17.41 51.00 -50.79
C LEU A 798 18.60 51.94 -50.86
N THR A 799 18.50 52.96 -51.71
CA THR A 799 19.38 54.14 -51.68
C THR A 799 18.63 55.31 -51.06
N ILE A 800 19.09 55.81 -49.91
CA ILE A 800 18.59 57.03 -49.26
C ILE A 800 19.57 58.17 -49.53
N THR A 801 19.13 59.27 -50.11
CA THR A 801 19.96 60.47 -50.30
C THR A 801 19.47 61.61 -49.41
N ASN A 802 20.38 62.18 -48.62
CA ASN A 802 20.15 63.41 -47.84
C ASN A 802 21.11 64.50 -48.35
N GLY A 803 20.61 65.36 -49.24
CA GLY A 803 21.37 66.46 -49.83
C GLY A 803 22.55 66.01 -50.71
N ALA A 804 23.71 65.83 -50.09
CA ALA A 804 24.94 65.34 -50.73
C ALA A 804 25.41 63.97 -50.20
N ASN A 805 24.82 63.48 -49.11
CA ASN A 805 25.15 62.19 -48.52
C ASN A 805 24.26 61.10 -49.12
N ILE A 806 24.84 59.96 -49.45
CA ILE A 806 24.14 58.77 -49.93
C ILE A 806 24.38 57.66 -48.93
N PHE A 807 23.29 57.11 -48.40
CA PHE A 807 23.26 55.89 -47.61
C PHE A 807 22.68 54.79 -48.51
N VAL A 808 23.26 53.60 -48.47
CA VAL A 808 22.73 52.41 -49.14
C VAL A 808 22.54 51.36 -48.06
N ASP A 809 21.39 50.71 -48.10
CA ASP A 809 20.99 49.69 -47.16
C ASP A 809 20.28 48.55 -47.90
N SER A 810 20.24 47.37 -47.31
CA SER A 810 19.84 46.12 -47.96
C SER A 810 19.05 45.25 -47.00
N ILE A 811 17.94 44.68 -47.49
CA ILE A 811 17.17 43.67 -46.77
C ILE A 811 16.99 42.42 -47.62
N THR A 812 17.35 41.27 -47.06
CA THR A 812 16.97 39.95 -47.56
C THR A 812 15.56 39.63 -47.09
N VAL A 813 14.65 39.38 -48.04
CA VAL A 813 13.35 38.77 -47.75
C VAL A 813 13.44 37.29 -48.11
N ASN A 814 13.59 36.44 -47.09
CA ASN A 814 13.59 34.99 -47.24
C ASN A 814 12.16 34.45 -47.38
N ILE A 815 12.01 33.33 -48.10
CA ILE A 815 10.73 32.62 -48.19
C ILE A 815 10.80 31.31 -47.41
N SER A 816 9.89 31.13 -46.46
CA SER A 816 9.62 29.84 -45.82
C SER A 816 8.38 29.18 -46.44
N PRO A 817 8.41 27.88 -46.77
CA PRO A 817 7.19 27.14 -47.07
C PRO A 817 6.33 27.02 -45.80
N ASN A 818 5.02 26.90 -45.98
CA ASN A 818 4.14 26.47 -44.90
C ASN A 818 4.51 25.02 -44.48
N PRO A 819 4.30 24.64 -43.21
CA PRO A 819 4.39 23.24 -42.79
C PRO A 819 3.37 22.39 -43.56
N VAL A 820 3.66 21.10 -43.72
CA VAL A 820 2.71 20.15 -44.32
C VAL A 820 2.02 19.39 -43.20
N VAL A 821 0.73 19.66 -43.03
CA VAL A 821 -0.14 19.04 -42.02
C VAL A 821 -1.11 18.09 -42.72
N ASN A 822 -1.29 16.88 -42.20
CA ASN A 822 -2.19 15.87 -42.77
C ASN A 822 -2.55 14.82 -41.72
N LEU A 823 -3.72 14.96 -41.09
CA LEU A 823 -4.27 14.04 -40.10
C LEU A 823 -4.95 12.81 -40.74
N GLY A 824 -4.90 12.68 -42.06
CA GLY A 824 -5.47 11.58 -42.82
C GLY A 824 -6.86 11.91 -43.38
N GLY A 825 -7.81 10.99 -43.21
CA GLY A 825 -9.19 11.19 -43.64
C GLY A 825 -10.16 10.54 -42.66
N ASP A 826 -11.39 11.05 -42.62
CA ASP A 826 -12.44 10.63 -41.70
C ASP A 826 -12.54 9.10 -41.57
N PHE A 827 -12.50 8.59 -40.34
CA PHE A 827 -12.60 7.17 -40.07
C PHE A 827 -13.42 6.86 -38.81
N SER A 828 -13.84 5.60 -38.72
CA SER A 828 -14.63 5.07 -37.61
C SER A 828 -13.97 3.83 -37.05
N GLN A 829 -13.87 3.76 -35.72
CA GLN A 829 -13.22 2.67 -34.99
C GLN A 829 -14.10 2.30 -33.79
N CYS A 830 -13.99 1.06 -33.32
CA CYS A 830 -14.69 0.63 -32.12
C CYS A 830 -14.05 1.21 -30.85
N GLU A 831 -14.87 1.44 -29.83
CA GLU A 831 -14.47 1.80 -28.48
C GLU A 831 -13.51 0.73 -27.90
N GLY A 832 -12.45 1.17 -27.22
CA GLY A 832 -11.42 0.27 -26.65
C GLY A 832 -9.99 0.83 -26.76
N ASN A 833 -9.53 1.16 -27.96
CA ASN A 833 -8.15 1.64 -28.18
C ASN A 833 -8.09 3.18 -28.31
N PRO A 834 -7.13 3.86 -27.66
CA PRO A 834 -6.92 5.30 -27.85
C PRO A 834 -6.42 5.60 -29.26
N ILE A 835 -6.99 6.62 -29.91
CA ILE A 835 -6.54 7.07 -31.24
C ILE A 835 -5.54 8.21 -31.04
N VAL A 836 -4.27 7.98 -31.34
CA VAL A 836 -3.26 9.04 -31.36
C VAL A 836 -3.22 9.67 -32.76
N LEU A 837 -3.57 10.95 -32.84
CA LEU A 837 -3.33 11.78 -34.02
C LEU A 837 -1.93 12.39 -33.95
N ASP A 838 -1.15 12.29 -35.02
CA ASP A 838 0.16 12.96 -35.17
C ASP A 838 0.06 14.03 -36.25
N ALA A 839 0.43 15.27 -35.90
CA ALA A 839 0.46 16.40 -36.85
C ALA A 839 1.74 16.43 -37.72
N GLY A 840 2.82 15.81 -37.24
CA GLY A 840 4.15 15.79 -37.84
C GLY A 840 4.88 17.14 -37.90
N ASN A 841 6.15 17.09 -38.29
CA ASN A 841 7.04 18.20 -38.69
C ASN A 841 7.28 19.35 -37.66
N ASP A 842 8.56 19.58 -37.33
CA ASP A 842 9.09 20.69 -36.52
C ASP A 842 8.27 22.01 -36.59
N GLY A 843 7.56 22.32 -35.50
CA GLY A 843 6.78 23.53 -35.34
C GLY A 843 6.19 23.67 -33.94
N THR A 844 5.40 24.71 -33.73
CA THR A 844 4.49 24.83 -32.58
C THR A 844 3.09 24.38 -33.01
N TYR A 845 2.46 23.57 -32.17
CA TYR A 845 1.14 23.00 -32.44
C TYR A 845 0.07 23.79 -31.68
N ASN A 846 -1.14 23.84 -32.22
CA ASN A 846 -2.31 24.35 -31.54
C ASN A 846 -3.53 23.54 -31.96
N TRP A 847 -3.95 22.61 -31.11
CA TRP A 847 -5.14 21.79 -31.30
C TRP A 847 -6.42 22.54 -30.92
N GLN A 848 -7.59 21.94 -31.16
CA GLN A 848 -8.91 22.54 -30.88
C GLN A 848 -9.17 22.88 -29.40
N ASP A 849 -8.38 22.33 -28.47
CA ASP A 849 -8.41 22.60 -27.03
C ASP A 849 -7.31 23.57 -26.56
N ASN A 850 -6.48 24.08 -27.48
CA ASN A 850 -5.27 24.88 -27.25
C ASN A 850 -4.08 24.11 -26.64
N SER A 851 -4.06 22.78 -26.68
CA SER A 851 -2.86 21.99 -26.39
C SER A 851 -1.79 22.16 -27.48
N ILE A 852 -0.51 22.00 -27.09
CA ILE A 852 0.67 22.38 -27.90
C ILE A 852 1.59 21.21 -28.26
N ASN A 853 1.19 19.98 -27.97
CA ASN A 853 1.96 18.77 -28.27
C ASN A 853 1.87 18.42 -29.77
N GLN A 854 2.87 17.71 -30.31
CA GLN A 854 2.83 17.20 -31.69
C GLN A 854 1.68 16.21 -31.91
N THR A 855 1.37 15.43 -30.87
CA THR A 855 0.35 14.40 -30.88
C THR A 855 -0.89 14.80 -30.06
N PHE A 856 -2.03 14.22 -30.40
CA PHE A 856 -3.30 14.42 -29.70
C PHE A 856 -4.06 13.10 -29.53
N SER A 857 -4.32 12.72 -28.28
CA SER A 857 -5.03 11.48 -27.93
C SER A 857 -6.55 11.68 -27.98
N VAL A 858 -7.23 10.88 -28.79
CA VAL A 858 -8.67 10.94 -29.03
C VAL A 858 -9.38 9.76 -28.37
N THR A 859 -10.25 10.09 -27.42
CA THR A 859 -11.09 9.14 -26.65
C THR A 859 -12.59 9.37 -26.83
N GLN A 860 -13.00 10.32 -27.69
CA GLN A 860 -14.41 10.64 -27.94
C GLN A 860 -14.70 10.89 -29.43
N THR A 861 -15.93 10.62 -29.86
CA THR A 861 -16.42 11.01 -31.19
C THR A 861 -16.39 12.54 -31.34
N GLY A 862 -15.65 13.04 -32.34
CA GLY A 862 -15.41 14.48 -32.48
C GLY A 862 -14.73 14.86 -33.80
N LEU A 863 -14.79 16.15 -34.11
CA LEU A 863 -13.96 16.77 -35.16
C LEU A 863 -12.70 17.32 -34.48
N TYR A 864 -11.56 16.75 -34.83
CA TYR A 864 -10.25 17.13 -34.29
C TYR A 864 -9.51 17.94 -35.33
N SER A 865 -8.77 18.98 -34.91
CA SER A 865 -8.09 19.89 -35.81
C SER A 865 -6.86 20.49 -35.18
N VAL A 866 -5.75 20.50 -35.92
CA VAL A 866 -4.49 21.11 -35.51
C VAL A 866 -4.14 22.25 -36.46
N THR A 867 -3.60 23.33 -35.89
CA THR A 867 -2.82 24.31 -36.65
C THR A 867 -1.35 24.13 -36.25
N VAL A 868 -0.49 23.84 -37.22
CA VAL A 868 0.96 23.77 -37.00
C VAL A 868 1.57 25.07 -37.52
N THR A 869 2.41 25.72 -36.72
CA THR A 869 3.10 26.96 -37.07
C THR A 869 4.61 26.77 -36.97
N ASN A 870 5.35 26.94 -38.06
CA ASN A 870 6.80 26.77 -38.03
C ASN A 870 7.52 27.96 -37.35
N LEU A 871 8.82 27.82 -37.09
CA LEU A 871 9.66 28.84 -36.43
C LEU A 871 9.66 30.22 -37.11
N TYR A 872 9.20 30.33 -38.36
CA TYR A 872 9.09 31.57 -39.11
C TYR A 872 7.67 32.17 -39.11
N GLY A 873 6.76 31.65 -38.27
CA GLY A 873 5.38 32.10 -38.16
C GLY A 873 4.47 31.63 -39.30
N CYS A 874 4.91 30.66 -40.11
CA CYS A 874 4.11 30.13 -41.21
C CYS A 874 3.29 28.95 -40.76
N SER A 875 1.97 29.06 -40.90
CA SER A 875 1.02 28.06 -40.44
C SER A 875 0.30 27.33 -41.57
N ASP A 876 -0.03 26.07 -41.34
CA ASP A 876 -1.08 25.35 -42.06
C ASP A 876 -1.94 24.55 -41.07
N SER A 877 -3.10 24.07 -41.50
CA SER A 877 -4.06 23.41 -40.61
C SER A 877 -4.83 22.31 -41.30
N ASP A 878 -5.07 21.20 -40.60
CA ASP A 878 -5.91 20.10 -41.07
C ASP A 878 -6.90 19.65 -39.99
N SER A 879 -7.94 18.91 -40.40
CA SER A 879 -8.98 18.41 -39.49
C SER A 879 -9.58 17.08 -39.94
N VAL A 880 -9.78 16.17 -39.00
CA VAL A 880 -10.32 14.82 -39.21
C VAL A 880 -11.53 14.55 -38.33
N LEU A 881 -12.59 13.95 -38.89
CA LEU A 881 -13.75 13.49 -38.12
C LEU A 881 -13.51 12.04 -37.66
N ILE A 882 -13.43 11.84 -36.34
CA ILE A 882 -13.34 10.51 -35.72
C ILE A 882 -14.71 10.13 -35.17
N SER A 883 -15.17 8.93 -35.54
CA SER A 883 -16.40 8.33 -35.03
C SER A 883 -16.08 7.06 -34.23
N ILE A 884 -16.12 7.17 -32.91
CA ILE A 884 -16.01 6.02 -32.01
C ILE A 884 -17.38 5.31 -31.98
N LEU A 885 -17.36 4.03 -32.30
CA LEU A 885 -18.51 3.15 -32.35
C LEU A 885 -18.56 2.31 -31.07
N SER A 886 -19.67 2.36 -30.35
CA SER A 886 -19.85 1.56 -29.15
C SER A 886 -19.74 0.06 -29.44
N THR A 887 -18.97 -0.65 -28.62
CA THR A 887 -19.01 -2.10 -28.55
C THR A 887 -20.40 -2.57 -28.09
N PRO A 888 -20.83 -3.80 -28.43
CA PRO A 888 -21.88 -4.45 -27.66
C PRO A 888 -21.42 -4.68 -26.22
N SER A 889 -22.35 -5.02 -25.34
CA SER A 889 -22.03 -5.59 -24.03
C SER A 889 -22.69 -6.97 -23.94
N VAL A 890 -21.94 -8.00 -23.57
CA VAL A 890 -22.42 -9.36 -23.30
C VAL A 890 -22.00 -9.84 -21.92
N THR A 891 -22.90 -10.55 -21.24
CA THR A 891 -22.65 -11.28 -19.99
C THR A 891 -23.09 -12.73 -20.17
N ILE A 892 -22.26 -13.69 -19.78
CA ILE A 892 -22.68 -15.09 -19.71
C ILE A 892 -23.43 -15.34 -18.40
N LEU A 893 -24.68 -15.75 -18.51
CA LEU A 893 -25.53 -16.19 -17.40
C LEU A 893 -25.73 -17.71 -17.43
N GLY A 894 -25.95 -18.30 -16.26
CA GLY A 894 -26.19 -19.73 -16.09
C GLY A 894 -25.73 -20.20 -14.71
N ASN A 895 -25.72 -21.51 -14.51
CA ASN A 895 -24.96 -22.11 -13.40
C ASN A 895 -23.67 -22.69 -14.01
N PRO A 896 -22.46 -22.20 -13.69
CA PRO A 896 -21.21 -22.76 -14.24
C PRO A 896 -20.88 -24.15 -13.68
N TYR A 897 -21.58 -24.61 -12.62
CA TYR A 897 -21.34 -25.90 -11.98
C TYR A 897 -22.30 -26.98 -12.51
N PHE A 898 -21.77 -28.16 -12.84
CA PHE A 898 -22.59 -29.34 -13.08
C PHE A 898 -21.90 -30.61 -12.57
N CYS A 899 -22.70 -31.62 -12.22
CA CYS A 899 -22.21 -32.89 -11.68
C CYS A 899 -21.90 -33.88 -12.79
N THR A 900 -20.99 -34.83 -12.56
CA THR A 900 -20.62 -35.86 -13.55
C THR A 900 -21.85 -36.53 -14.18
N THR A 901 -21.87 -36.58 -15.52
CA THR A 901 -22.98 -37.05 -16.38
C THR A 901 -24.24 -36.18 -16.48
N ASN A 902 -24.31 -35.04 -15.78
CA ASN A 902 -25.32 -34.00 -16.02
C ASN A 902 -24.83 -33.02 -17.12
N THR A 903 -25.60 -31.94 -17.31
CA THR A 903 -25.28 -30.82 -18.22
C THR A 903 -25.72 -29.51 -17.58
N THR A 904 -25.04 -28.40 -17.86
CA THR A 904 -25.56 -27.06 -17.56
C THR A 904 -25.85 -26.26 -18.83
N MET A 905 -26.62 -25.19 -18.69
CA MET A 905 -27.02 -24.27 -19.75
C MET A 905 -26.38 -22.91 -19.48
N LEU A 906 -25.80 -22.33 -20.53
CA LEU A 906 -25.25 -20.98 -20.53
C LEU A 906 -26.00 -20.14 -21.56
N THR A 907 -26.32 -18.91 -21.18
CA THR A 907 -27.04 -17.92 -21.99
C THR A 907 -26.19 -16.66 -22.06
N ALA A 908 -25.85 -16.22 -23.27
CA ALA A 908 -25.30 -14.89 -23.50
C ALA A 908 -26.45 -13.88 -23.47
N GLU A 909 -26.58 -13.11 -22.39
CA GLU A 909 -27.52 -11.98 -22.33
C GLU A 909 -26.76 -10.68 -22.62
N GLY A 910 -27.34 -9.85 -23.51
CA GLY A 910 -26.69 -8.65 -24.03
C GLY A 910 -26.78 -8.55 -25.55
N GLY A 911 -25.88 -7.76 -26.13
CA GLY A 911 -25.79 -7.49 -27.57
C GLY A 911 -26.84 -6.51 -28.11
N ASP A 912 -26.46 -5.75 -29.14
CA ASP A 912 -27.37 -4.87 -29.88
C ASP A 912 -28.49 -5.65 -30.60
N LEU A 913 -29.57 -4.95 -30.95
CA LEU A 913 -30.71 -5.53 -31.66
C LEU A 913 -30.34 -5.99 -33.09
N GLY A 914 -29.88 -7.24 -33.19
CA GLY A 914 -29.41 -7.86 -34.43
C GLY A 914 -27.96 -8.31 -34.40
N ALA A 915 -27.30 -8.27 -33.23
CA ALA A 915 -25.97 -8.84 -33.04
C ALA A 915 -25.93 -10.36 -33.32
N SER A 916 -24.75 -10.86 -33.71
CA SER A 916 -24.45 -12.28 -33.86
C SER A 916 -23.55 -12.77 -32.73
N TYR A 917 -23.75 -14.02 -32.30
CA TYR A 917 -23.00 -14.69 -31.25
C TYR A 917 -22.05 -15.70 -31.90
N HIS A 918 -20.88 -15.92 -31.30
CA HIS A 918 -20.00 -17.04 -31.64
C HIS A 918 -19.34 -17.58 -30.38
N TRP A 919 -19.68 -18.81 -29.98
CA TRP A 919 -19.12 -19.46 -28.80
C TRP A 919 -17.87 -20.28 -29.15
N SER A 920 -16.94 -20.42 -28.19
CA SER A 920 -15.74 -21.27 -28.33
C SER A 920 -16.02 -22.74 -28.70
N ASN A 921 -17.25 -23.22 -28.47
CA ASN A 921 -17.72 -24.55 -28.88
C ASN A 921 -18.22 -24.65 -30.34
N GLY A 922 -18.18 -23.56 -31.11
CA GLY A 922 -18.64 -23.47 -32.49
C GLY A 922 -20.16 -23.27 -32.65
N SER A 923 -20.84 -22.74 -31.64
CA SER A 923 -22.27 -22.39 -31.70
C SER A 923 -22.47 -20.91 -32.02
N ASP A 924 -23.38 -20.62 -32.96
CA ASP A 924 -23.80 -19.24 -33.30
C ASP A 924 -25.14 -18.85 -32.63
N LEU A 925 -25.53 -19.55 -31.55
CA LEU A 925 -26.78 -19.32 -30.80
C LEU A 925 -26.50 -18.51 -29.52
N ALA A 926 -27.49 -17.72 -29.07
CA ALA A 926 -27.40 -17.01 -27.79
C ALA A 926 -27.41 -17.94 -26.55
N GLU A 927 -27.71 -19.23 -26.73
CA GLU A 927 -27.74 -20.24 -25.65
C GLU A 927 -26.94 -21.48 -26.07
N ILE A 928 -26.17 -22.04 -25.14
CA ILE A 928 -25.48 -23.33 -25.30
C ILE A 928 -25.79 -24.27 -24.13
N THR A 929 -25.61 -25.56 -24.35
CA THR A 929 -25.68 -26.59 -23.30
C THR A 929 -24.37 -27.35 -23.30
N VAL A 930 -23.74 -27.45 -22.13
CA VAL A 930 -22.38 -27.97 -21.94
C VAL A 930 -22.40 -29.19 -21.02
N SER A 931 -21.49 -30.13 -21.27
CA SER A 931 -21.45 -31.46 -20.64
C SER A 931 -20.03 -31.97 -20.36
N ILE A 932 -19.05 -31.05 -20.36
CA ILE A 932 -17.63 -31.27 -20.09
C ILE A 932 -17.16 -29.98 -19.38
N GLY A 933 -16.30 -30.09 -18.37
CA GLY A 933 -15.67 -28.93 -17.76
C GLY A 933 -14.68 -28.21 -18.71
N GLY A 934 -14.48 -26.92 -18.51
CA GLY A 934 -13.57 -26.08 -19.31
C GLY A 934 -14.04 -24.64 -19.46
N VAL A 935 -13.21 -23.79 -20.08
CA VAL A 935 -13.56 -22.39 -20.36
C VAL A 935 -14.43 -22.30 -21.62
N TYR A 936 -15.57 -21.62 -21.50
CA TYR A 936 -16.46 -21.29 -22.60
C TYR A 936 -16.52 -19.77 -22.76
N SER A 937 -16.03 -19.26 -23.89
CA SER A 937 -16.19 -17.85 -24.26
C SER A 937 -17.28 -17.65 -25.30
N VAL A 938 -17.81 -16.44 -25.38
CA VAL A 938 -18.72 -15.97 -26.42
C VAL A 938 -18.29 -14.61 -26.92
N THR A 939 -17.96 -14.53 -28.21
CA THR A 939 -17.83 -13.26 -28.93
C THR A 939 -19.21 -12.82 -29.40
N VAL A 940 -19.58 -11.55 -29.16
CA VAL A 940 -20.82 -10.94 -29.66
C VAL A 940 -20.45 -9.77 -30.57
N ILE A 941 -20.93 -9.82 -31.81
CA ILE A 941 -20.60 -8.85 -32.88
C ILE A 941 -21.86 -8.04 -33.20
N ASN A 942 -21.82 -6.71 -33.05
CA ASN A 942 -22.97 -5.85 -33.34
C ASN A 942 -23.10 -5.48 -34.82
N SER A 943 -24.19 -4.78 -35.18
CA SER A 943 -24.47 -4.41 -36.58
C SER A 943 -23.47 -3.44 -37.21
N ASN A 944 -22.58 -2.85 -36.41
CA ASN A 944 -21.53 -1.95 -36.87
C ASN A 944 -20.18 -2.69 -37.08
N GLY A 945 -20.09 -3.97 -36.68
CA GLY A 945 -18.86 -4.75 -36.72
C GLY A 945 -17.95 -4.55 -35.51
N CYS A 946 -18.48 -4.03 -34.40
CA CYS A 946 -17.76 -4.01 -33.12
C CYS A 946 -18.07 -5.27 -32.33
N GLU A 947 -17.06 -5.79 -31.65
CA GLU A 947 -17.07 -7.08 -30.96
C GLU A 947 -16.87 -6.88 -29.46
N ASP A 948 -17.43 -7.78 -28.66
CA ASP A 948 -17.20 -7.90 -27.21
C ASP A 948 -17.09 -9.40 -26.88
N GLU A 949 -16.19 -9.79 -25.98
CA GLU A 949 -16.00 -11.19 -25.59
C GLU A 949 -16.11 -11.36 -24.08
N ASN A 950 -16.94 -12.32 -23.67
CA ASN A 950 -17.12 -12.71 -22.27
C ASN A 950 -16.82 -14.20 -22.11
N PHE A 951 -16.28 -14.61 -20.96
CA PHE A 951 -15.89 -15.99 -20.70
C PHE A 951 -16.41 -16.51 -19.36
N VAL A 952 -16.69 -17.81 -19.30
CA VAL A 952 -17.06 -18.50 -18.06
C VAL A 952 -16.32 -19.84 -17.95
N THR A 953 -15.72 -20.09 -16.79
CA THR A 953 -15.14 -21.40 -16.46
C THR A 953 -16.25 -22.31 -15.95
N VAL A 954 -16.53 -23.38 -16.69
CA VAL A 954 -17.53 -24.40 -16.32
C VAL A 954 -16.81 -25.54 -15.61
N VAL A 955 -17.27 -25.90 -14.41
CA VAL A 955 -16.62 -26.93 -13.58
C VAL A 955 -17.51 -28.18 -13.54
N GLU A 956 -16.94 -29.32 -13.97
CA GLU A 956 -17.54 -30.64 -13.79
C GLU A 956 -17.13 -31.19 -12.42
N SER A 957 -18.09 -31.26 -11.48
CA SER A 957 -17.85 -31.77 -10.14
C SER A 957 -18.17 -33.27 -10.03
N LEU A 958 -17.34 -34.01 -9.29
CA LEU A 958 -17.65 -35.38 -8.88
C LEU A 958 -18.78 -35.38 -7.85
N ASN A 959 -19.70 -36.34 -7.95
CA ASN A 959 -20.71 -36.58 -6.91
C ASN A 959 -20.02 -37.01 -5.59
N PRO A 960 -20.48 -36.53 -4.42
CA PRO A 960 -19.86 -36.89 -3.14
C PRO A 960 -20.00 -38.37 -2.83
N ILE A 961 -18.94 -38.97 -2.28
CA ILE A 961 -18.92 -40.39 -1.91
C ILE A 961 -19.44 -40.53 -0.48
N VAL A 962 -20.71 -40.94 -0.34
CA VAL A 962 -21.34 -41.21 0.96
C VAL A 962 -21.60 -42.72 1.13
N ASN A 963 -21.29 -43.27 2.30
CA ASN A 963 -21.42 -44.70 2.61
C ASN A 963 -21.53 -44.91 4.13
N LEU A 964 -22.71 -45.28 4.61
CA LEU A 964 -22.99 -45.50 6.04
C LEU A 964 -22.59 -46.91 6.52
N GLY A 965 -22.26 -47.82 5.60
CA GLY A 965 -21.89 -49.22 5.86
C GLY A 965 -23.04 -50.22 5.73
N ASP A 966 -22.72 -51.51 5.89
CA ASP A 966 -23.70 -52.61 5.83
C ASP A 966 -24.71 -52.58 6.99
N ASP A 967 -25.96 -52.98 6.72
CA ASP A 967 -27.01 -53.25 7.72
C ASP A 967 -26.47 -54.09 8.90
N PHE A 968 -26.66 -53.62 10.14
CA PHE A 968 -26.19 -54.31 11.33
C PHE A 968 -27.21 -54.35 12.49
N SER A 969 -26.95 -55.23 13.45
CA SER A 969 -27.73 -55.34 14.68
C SER A 969 -26.85 -55.34 15.91
N GLN A 970 -27.22 -54.57 16.94
CA GLN A 970 -26.47 -54.45 18.19
C GLN A 970 -27.41 -54.50 19.39
N CYS A 971 -26.91 -54.94 20.54
CA CYS A 971 -27.68 -54.95 21.78
C CYS A 971 -27.84 -53.54 22.37
N GLU A 972 -29.04 -53.26 22.87
CA GLU A 972 -29.38 -52.06 23.63
C GLU A 972 -28.42 -51.80 24.80
N GLY A 973 -28.00 -50.54 24.96
CA GLY A 973 -27.13 -50.08 26.04
C GLY A 973 -25.82 -49.40 25.60
N ASN A 974 -25.38 -49.61 24.35
CA ASN A 974 -24.27 -48.86 23.75
C ASN A 974 -24.81 -47.69 22.91
N PRO A 975 -24.13 -46.53 22.86
CA PRO A 975 -24.47 -45.48 21.90
C PRO A 975 -24.09 -45.91 20.49
N ILE A 976 -24.97 -45.63 19.52
CA ILE A 976 -24.71 -45.82 18.09
C ILE A 976 -24.66 -44.43 17.45
N VAL A 977 -23.57 -44.15 16.74
CA VAL A 977 -23.39 -42.93 15.95
C VAL A 977 -23.08 -43.36 14.52
N LEU A 978 -23.88 -42.87 13.58
CA LEU A 978 -23.59 -42.94 12.16
C LEU A 978 -22.78 -41.70 11.77
N ASP A 979 -21.89 -41.84 10.80
CA ASP A 979 -21.04 -40.77 10.26
C ASP A 979 -21.18 -40.80 8.74
N ALA A 980 -21.44 -39.64 8.13
CA ALA A 980 -21.61 -39.52 6.68
C ALA A 980 -20.28 -39.39 5.91
N GLY A 981 -19.17 -39.09 6.60
CA GLY A 981 -17.86 -38.85 5.97
C GLY A 981 -17.58 -37.37 5.68
N ASN A 982 -16.74 -37.13 4.67
CA ASN A 982 -16.06 -35.86 4.39
C ASN A 982 -16.98 -34.69 3.98
N ASP A 983 -16.38 -33.50 3.89
CA ASP A 983 -17.02 -32.19 3.76
C ASP A 983 -18.14 -32.07 2.73
N GLY A 984 -19.23 -31.47 3.19
CA GLY A 984 -20.44 -31.18 2.45
C GLY A 984 -21.52 -30.66 3.38
N THR A 985 -22.70 -30.42 2.83
CA THR A 985 -23.91 -30.15 3.62
C THR A 985 -24.71 -31.43 3.78
N TYR A 986 -25.06 -31.76 5.03
CA TYR A 986 -25.75 -33.00 5.39
C TYR A 986 -27.24 -32.74 5.55
N ASN A 987 -28.08 -33.69 5.14
CA ASN A 987 -29.52 -33.67 5.37
C ASN A 987 -30.00 -35.08 5.73
N TRP A 988 -30.15 -35.33 7.04
CA TRP A 988 -30.67 -36.60 7.56
C TRP A 988 -32.20 -36.68 7.44
N GLN A 989 -32.76 -37.88 7.62
CA GLN A 989 -34.21 -38.14 7.56
C GLN A 989 -35.10 -37.31 8.52
N ASP A 990 -34.51 -36.57 9.47
CA ASP A 990 -35.21 -35.63 10.37
C ASP A 990 -34.93 -34.14 10.08
N ASN A 991 -34.20 -33.83 9.00
CA ASN A 991 -33.68 -32.51 8.62
C ASN A 991 -32.60 -31.94 9.57
N SER A 992 -31.89 -32.80 10.31
CA SER A 992 -30.64 -32.39 10.98
C SER A 992 -29.48 -32.30 9.98
N ILE A 993 -28.53 -31.39 10.25
CA ILE A 993 -27.47 -30.95 9.32
C ILE A 993 -26.04 -31.27 9.78
N ASN A 994 -25.89 -32.08 10.83
CA ASN A 994 -24.58 -32.48 11.34
C ASN A 994 -24.03 -33.64 10.49
N GLN A 995 -22.71 -33.75 10.37
CA GLN A 995 -22.03 -34.91 9.77
C GLN A 995 -22.44 -36.26 10.42
N THR A 996 -22.74 -36.24 11.71
CA THR A 996 -23.02 -37.45 12.50
C THR A 996 -24.45 -37.51 13.04
N PHE A 997 -25.02 -38.72 13.08
CA PHE A 997 -26.38 -38.98 13.56
C PHE A 997 -26.42 -40.00 14.70
N SER A 998 -27.08 -39.67 15.81
CA SER A 998 -27.20 -40.55 16.98
C SER A 998 -28.43 -41.46 16.89
N VAL A 999 -28.20 -42.76 16.68
CA VAL A 999 -29.25 -43.77 16.55
C VAL A 999 -29.72 -44.25 17.92
N THR A 1000 -31.03 -44.20 18.15
CA THR A 1000 -31.67 -44.51 19.45
C THR A 1000 -32.83 -45.50 19.36
N GLN A 1001 -33.23 -45.91 18.16
CA GLN A 1001 -34.32 -46.86 17.92
C GLN A 1001 -33.97 -47.76 16.73
N THR A 1002 -34.67 -48.89 16.58
CA THR A 1002 -34.58 -49.72 15.37
C THR A 1002 -35.26 -49.02 14.21
N GLY A 1003 -34.57 -48.87 13.08
CA GLY A 1003 -35.12 -48.18 11.91
C GLY A 1003 -34.16 -48.09 10.72
N LEU A 1004 -34.71 -47.57 9.61
CA LEU A 1004 -33.92 -47.14 8.46
C LEU A 1004 -33.47 -45.69 8.71
N TYR A 1005 -32.18 -45.45 8.57
CA TYR A 1005 -31.55 -44.14 8.64
C TYR A 1005 -31.00 -43.78 7.26
N SER A 1006 -31.04 -42.51 6.88
CA SER A 1006 -30.58 -42.06 5.56
C SER A 1006 -30.10 -40.61 5.61
N VAL A 1007 -29.02 -40.34 4.90
CA VAL A 1007 -28.46 -39.01 4.71
C VAL A 1007 -28.40 -38.70 3.22
N THR A 1008 -28.76 -37.47 2.83
CA THR A 1008 -28.28 -36.86 1.59
C THR A 1008 -27.10 -35.96 1.95
N VAL A 1009 -25.99 -36.09 1.21
CA VAL A 1009 -24.86 -35.17 1.28
C VAL A 1009 -24.78 -34.40 -0.04
N THR A 1010 -24.71 -33.08 0.07
CA THR A 1010 -24.64 -32.16 -1.05
C THR A 1010 -23.35 -31.35 -0.95
N ASN A 1011 -22.45 -31.51 -1.92
CA ASN A 1011 -21.13 -30.85 -1.93
C ASN A 1011 -21.25 -29.34 -2.23
N LEU A 1012 -20.13 -28.60 -2.15
CA LEU A 1012 -20.08 -27.16 -2.39
C LEU A 1012 -20.61 -26.74 -3.79
N TYR A 1013 -20.50 -27.63 -4.78
CA TYR A 1013 -20.95 -27.43 -6.16
C TYR A 1013 -22.41 -27.85 -6.41
N GLY A 1014 -23.15 -28.20 -5.35
CA GLY A 1014 -24.56 -28.59 -5.42
C GLY A 1014 -24.82 -30.04 -5.87
N CYS A 1015 -23.79 -30.89 -5.89
CA CYS A 1015 -23.94 -32.29 -6.29
C CYS A 1015 -24.36 -33.15 -5.10
N GLU A 1016 -25.52 -33.80 -5.24
CA GLU A 1016 -26.14 -34.60 -4.18
C GLU A 1016 -25.86 -36.09 -4.36
N THR A 1017 -25.63 -36.81 -3.25
CA THR A 1017 -25.69 -38.27 -3.21
C THR A 1017 -26.23 -38.71 -1.85
N SER A 1018 -26.95 -39.83 -1.82
CA SER A 1018 -27.62 -40.32 -0.61
C SER A 1018 -27.38 -41.81 -0.39
N ASP A 1019 -27.22 -42.19 0.88
CA ASP A 1019 -27.15 -43.58 1.31
C ASP A 1019 -28.09 -43.85 2.50
N ASN A 1020 -28.33 -45.14 2.78
CA ASN A 1020 -29.31 -45.61 3.75
C ASN A 1020 -28.87 -46.91 4.42
N ILE A 1021 -29.02 -46.98 5.75
CA ILE A 1021 -28.62 -48.12 6.58
C ILE A 1021 -29.77 -48.52 7.53
N PHE A 1022 -30.04 -49.82 7.64
CA PHE A 1022 -31.03 -50.35 8.57
C PHE A 1022 -30.36 -50.84 9.86
N VAL A 1023 -30.52 -50.07 10.94
CA VAL A 1023 -29.94 -50.39 12.25
C VAL A 1023 -30.98 -51.12 13.11
N THR A 1024 -30.64 -52.32 13.58
CA THR A 1024 -31.49 -53.11 14.48
C THR A 1024 -30.98 -53.10 15.91
N ILE A 1025 -31.67 -52.38 16.80
CA ILE A 1025 -31.42 -52.43 18.24
C ILE A 1025 -32.14 -53.63 18.83
N ASN A 1026 -31.37 -54.65 19.21
CA ASN A 1026 -31.85 -55.84 19.89
C ASN A 1026 -32.04 -55.54 21.39
N GLN A 1027 -33.27 -55.69 21.88
CA GLN A 1027 -33.63 -55.54 23.29
C GLN A 1027 -32.87 -56.55 24.17
N LEU A 1028 -32.49 -56.12 25.37
CA LEU A 1028 -31.95 -57.02 26.40
C LEU A 1028 -33.04 -57.98 26.92
N PRO A 1029 -32.71 -59.21 27.35
CA PRO A 1029 -33.67 -60.11 28.00
C PRO A 1029 -34.26 -59.46 29.25
N SER A 1030 -35.55 -59.68 29.53
CA SER A 1030 -36.16 -59.19 30.77
C SER A 1030 -35.63 -59.91 32.01
N SER A 1031 -35.66 -59.23 33.15
CA SER A 1031 -35.28 -59.82 34.45
C SER A 1031 -36.22 -60.96 34.87
N PRO A 1032 -35.75 -61.94 35.67
CA PRO A 1032 -36.56 -63.04 36.16
C PRO A 1032 -37.86 -62.63 36.85
N ILE A 1033 -38.88 -63.50 36.75
CA ILE A 1033 -40.20 -63.26 37.34
C ILE A 1033 -40.20 -63.37 38.87
N GLU A 1034 -39.28 -64.17 39.44
CA GLU A 1034 -39.18 -64.40 40.87
C GLU A 1034 -38.25 -63.38 41.57
N ASN A 1035 -38.58 -63.05 42.82
CA ASN A 1035 -37.80 -62.11 43.62
C ASN A 1035 -36.38 -62.66 43.90
N THR A 1036 -35.37 -61.94 43.42
CA THR A 1036 -33.96 -62.29 43.60
C THR A 1036 -33.47 -62.19 45.05
N ASN A 1037 -34.18 -61.48 45.94
CA ASN A 1037 -33.82 -61.31 47.35
C ASN A 1037 -34.64 -62.23 48.26
N ILE A 1038 -34.07 -63.38 48.63
CA ILE A 1038 -34.73 -64.43 49.41
C ILE A 1038 -34.31 -64.33 50.88
N THR A 1039 -35.27 -64.38 51.81
CA THR A 1039 -35.01 -64.36 53.26
C THR A 1039 -35.75 -65.48 53.99
N PHE A 1040 -35.11 -66.11 54.98
CA PHE A 1040 -35.68 -67.22 55.76
C PHE A 1040 -35.32 -67.13 57.26
N GLU A 1041 -36.14 -67.74 58.12
CA GLU A 1041 -36.16 -67.45 59.57
C GLU A 1041 -35.60 -68.54 60.51
N GLN A 1042 -35.19 -69.71 60.01
CA GLN A 1042 -34.77 -70.86 60.85
C GLN A 1042 -33.59 -71.64 60.29
N ASP A 1043 -32.77 -72.22 61.19
CA ASP A 1043 -31.73 -73.21 60.87
C ASP A 1043 -32.37 -74.57 60.56
N VAL A 1044 -32.81 -74.73 59.33
CA VAL A 1044 -33.16 -76.01 58.71
C VAL A 1044 -32.35 -76.15 57.42
N ASP A 1045 -31.80 -77.35 57.17
CA ASP A 1045 -31.15 -77.73 55.91
C ASP A 1045 -32.16 -77.53 54.77
N THR A 1046 -32.15 -76.34 54.16
CA THR A 1046 -33.20 -75.87 53.27
C THR A 1046 -32.71 -75.88 51.84
N VAL A 1047 -33.41 -76.67 51.04
CA VAL A 1047 -33.20 -76.80 49.61
C VAL A 1047 -33.98 -75.68 48.95
N ILE A 1048 -33.27 -74.63 48.53
CA ILE A 1048 -33.87 -73.46 47.86
C ILE A 1048 -33.70 -73.66 46.36
N THR A 1049 -34.81 -73.65 45.61
CA THR A 1049 -34.76 -73.53 44.16
C THR A 1049 -34.61 -72.05 43.80
N LEU A 1050 -33.58 -71.70 43.03
CA LEU A 1050 -33.48 -70.40 42.38
C LEU A 1050 -33.97 -70.56 40.94
N ASN A 1051 -34.89 -69.69 40.52
CA ASN A 1051 -35.53 -69.77 39.21
C ASN A 1051 -35.28 -68.49 38.42
N ALA A 1052 -34.41 -68.57 37.41
CA ALA A 1052 -34.06 -67.47 36.52
C ALA A 1052 -35.09 -67.26 35.39
N ASP A 1053 -36.18 -68.03 35.34
CA ASP A 1053 -37.14 -67.91 34.23
C ASP A 1053 -37.80 -66.52 34.20
N ASN A 1054 -37.50 -65.77 33.13
CA ASN A 1054 -38.12 -64.50 32.79
C ASN A 1054 -39.41 -64.66 31.97
N GLY A 1055 -39.79 -65.91 31.63
CA GLY A 1055 -40.96 -66.24 30.83
C GLY A 1055 -40.76 -66.15 29.32
N GLU A 1056 -39.54 -65.84 28.86
CA GLU A 1056 -39.24 -65.69 27.43
C GLU A 1056 -38.85 -67.01 26.76
N ASN A 1057 -39.05 -67.05 25.43
CA ASN A 1057 -38.66 -68.17 24.58
C ASN A 1057 -37.23 -68.00 24.08
N ASN A 1058 -36.58 -69.12 23.72
CA ASN A 1058 -35.21 -69.16 23.18
C ASN A 1058 -34.09 -68.59 24.08
N MET A 1059 -34.32 -68.48 25.40
CA MET A 1059 -33.25 -68.10 26.34
C MET A 1059 -32.20 -69.19 26.56
N ALA A 1060 -30.95 -68.77 26.81
CA ALA A 1060 -29.89 -69.49 27.48
C ALA A 1060 -29.75 -68.99 28.92
N TYR A 1061 -29.19 -69.83 29.78
CA TYR A 1061 -28.91 -69.54 31.17
C TYR A 1061 -27.54 -70.11 31.50
N PHE A 1062 -26.76 -69.39 32.31
CA PHE A 1062 -25.50 -69.88 32.87
C PHE A 1062 -25.32 -69.34 34.29
N TRP A 1063 -25.23 -70.22 35.28
CA TRP A 1063 -25.02 -69.88 36.68
C TRP A 1063 -23.54 -69.99 37.04
N GLU A 1064 -22.93 -68.89 37.47
CA GLU A 1064 -21.46 -68.81 37.57
C GLU A 1064 -20.89 -69.71 38.69
N GLU A 1065 -21.53 -69.72 39.86
CA GLU A 1065 -21.02 -70.44 41.04
C GLU A 1065 -21.26 -71.95 40.98
N THR A 1066 -22.20 -72.41 40.15
CA THR A 1066 -22.54 -73.83 39.96
C THR A 1066 -22.09 -74.40 38.62
N ASN A 1067 -21.76 -73.55 37.65
CA ASN A 1067 -21.52 -73.89 36.24
C ASN A 1067 -22.70 -74.67 35.59
N ASP A 1068 -23.92 -74.39 36.04
CA ASP A 1068 -25.15 -75.01 35.52
C ASP A 1068 -25.78 -74.15 34.41
N THR A 1069 -26.38 -74.78 33.40
CA THR A 1069 -27.06 -74.12 32.27
C THR A 1069 -28.58 -74.25 32.31
N SER A 1070 -29.14 -74.68 33.44
CA SER A 1070 -30.57 -74.87 33.67
C SER A 1070 -31.29 -73.56 34.02
N LYS A 1071 -32.57 -73.42 33.61
CA LYS A 1071 -33.45 -72.31 34.05
C LYS A 1071 -33.53 -72.18 35.57
N THR A 1072 -33.52 -73.33 36.24
CA THR A 1072 -33.58 -73.45 37.69
C THR A 1072 -32.35 -74.17 38.21
N ILE A 1073 -31.74 -73.64 39.28
CA ILE A 1073 -30.75 -74.38 40.08
C ILE A 1073 -31.31 -74.67 41.47
N ILE A 1074 -30.79 -75.72 42.10
CA ILE A 1074 -31.16 -76.12 43.44
C ILE A 1074 -29.93 -75.91 44.33
N VAL A 1075 -30.02 -74.94 45.25
CA VAL A 1075 -28.95 -74.59 46.19
C VAL A 1075 -29.30 -75.05 47.60
N SER A 1076 -28.27 -75.37 48.37
CA SER A 1076 -28.38 -75.91 49.74
C SER A 1076 -27.78 -74.91 50.72
N THR A 1077 -28.56 -74.56 51.74
CA THR A 1077 -28.19 -73.61 52.80
C THR A 1077 -27.34 -74.24 53.92
N ASN A 1078 -26.65 -75.35 53.65
CA ASN A 1078 -25.98 -76.17 54.67
C ASN A 1078 -24.70 -75.49 55.23
N GLY A 1079 -24.85 -74.58 56.18
CA GLY A 1079 -23.73 -73.96 56.91
C GLY A 1079 -24.15 -72.79 57.80
N ILE A 1080 -23.18 -72.20 58.50
CA ILE A 1080 -23.38 -70.93 59.22
C ILE A 1080 -23.03 -69.78 58.27
N PHE A 1081 -24.05 -69.14 57.70
CA PHE A 1081 -23.91 -67.99 56.82
C PHE A 1081 -24.91 -66.88 57.20
N ASN A 1082 -24.60 -65.66 56.78
CA ASN A 1082 -25.51 -64.51 56.90
C ASN A 1082 -26.18 -64.20 55.55
N THR A 1083 -25.39 -64.20 54.48
CA THR A 1083 -25.80 -63.95 53.10
C THR A 1083 -25.01 -64.85 52.13
N LEU A 1084 -25.66 -65.32 51.07
CA LEU A 1084 -25.06 -66.00 49.91
C LEU A 1084 -25.55 -65.34 48.62
N ASN A 1085 -24.68 -65.24 47.62
CA ASN A 1085 -25.01 -64.70 46.31
C ASN A 1085 -24.85 -65.77 45.22
N TYR A 1086 -25.71 -65.71 44.20
CA TYR A 1086 -25.64 -66.55 43.00
C TYR A 1086 -25.91 -65.71 41.74
N ASN A 1087 -24.97 -65.64 40.81
CA ASN A 1087 -25.11 -64.94 39.55
C ASN A 1087 -25.64 -65.86 38.46
N VAL A 1088 -26.62 -65.37 37.69
CA VAL A 1088 -27.06 -65.99 36.43
C VAL A 1088 -26.90 -65.02 35.27
N ILE A 1089 -26.23 -65.47 34.21
CA ILE A 1089 -26.24 -64.84 32.89
C ILE A 1089 -27.44 -65.40 32.13
N ILE A 1090 -28.30 -64.53 31.62
CA ILE A 1090 -29.46 -64.87 30.79
C ILE A 1090 -29.22 -64.28 29.40
N GLU A 1091 -29.29 -65.10 28.35
CA GLU A 1091 -28.93 -64.74 26.97
C GLU A 1091 -30.07 -65.07 25.99
N ASN A 1092 -30.44 -64.15 25.11
CA ASN A 1092 -31.39 -64.42 24.03
C ASN A 1092 -30.67 -65.07 22.84
N LYS A 1093 -30.88 -66.37 22.60
CA LYS A 1093 -30.20 -67.13 21.53
C LYS A 1093 -30.55 -66.68 20.11
N ASN A 1094 -31.54 -65.81 19.93
CA ASN A 1094 -31.86 -65.23 18.62
C ASN A 1094 -31.01 -63.98 18.32
N THR A 1095 -30.48 -63.29 19.34
CA THR A 1095 -29.81 -61.98 19.21
C THR A 1095 -28.42 -61.90 19.85
N GLY A 1096 -28.04 -62.88 20.68
CA GLY A 1096 -26.79 -62.87 21.46
C GLY A 1096 -26.79 -61.90 22.65
N CYS A 1097 -27.86 -61.14 22.84
CA CYS A 1097 -27.94 -60.14 23.91
C CYS A 1097 -28.18 -60.80 25.26
N SER A 1098 -27.43 -60.39 26.28
CA SER A 1098 -27.46 -60.99 27.61
C SER A 1098 -27.46 -59.97 28.75
N ILE A 1099 -27.96 -60.41 29.90
CA ILE A 1099 -27.93 -59.68 31.18
C ILE A 1099 -27.41 -60.60 32.28
N THR A 1100 -26.80 -60.02 33.32
CA THR A 1100 -26.38 -60.76 34.52
C THR A 1100 -27.24 -60.34 35.71
N ILE A 1101 -27.78 -61.31 36.45
CA ILE A 1101 -28.69 -61.10 37.58
C ILE A 1101 -28.15 -61.84 38.81
N THR A 1102 -28.03 -61.13 39.94
CA THR A 1102 -27.59 -61.71 41.22
C THR A 1102 -28.79 -62.05 42.11
N TYR A 1103 -28.94 -63.32 42.47
CA TYR A 1103 -29.79 -63.79 43.55
C TYR A 1103 -29.05 -63.65 44.88
N THR A 1104 -29.73 -63.12 45.90
CA THR A 1104 -29.18 -62.88 47.25
C THR A 1104 -30.05 -63.60 48.28
N ILE A 1105 -29.46 -64.53 49.03
CA ILE A 1105 -30.14 -65.35 50.04
C ILE A 1105 -29.65 -64.93 51.43
N THR A 1106 -30.54 -64.45 52.31
CA THR A 1106 -30.20 -63.91 53.64
C THR A 1106 -30.94 -64.62 54.78
N LYS A 1107 -30.28 -64.76 55.94
CA LYS A 1107 -30.85 -65.37 57.14
C LYS A 1107 -31.34 -64.33 58.16
N ALA A 1108 -32.55 -64.49 58.68
CA ALA A 1108 -33.12 -63.64 59.74
C ALA A 1108 -32.83 -64.18 61.16
N GLN A 1109 -32.93 -63.30 62.16
CA GLN A 1109 -32.70 -63.63 63.58
C GLN A 1109 -33.91 -63.21 64.44
N MET A 1110 -34.47 -64.16 65.21
CA MET A 1110 -35.54 -63.89 66.17
C MET A 1110 -35.01 -63.34 67.51
N ASP A 1111 -35.82 -62.52 68.18
CA ASP A 1111 -35.51 -61.94 69.50
C ASP A 1111 -36.16 -62.72 70.66
N ILE A 1112 -35.57 -62.61 71.85
CA ILE A 1112 -36.06 -63.25 73.09
C ILE A 1112 -36.95 -62.28 73.86
N HIS A 1113 -38.10 -62.75 74.36
CA HIS A 1113 -39.03 -61.93 75.15
C HIS A 1113 -39.17 -62.42 76.61
N PRO A 1114 -38.34 -61.92 77.55
CA PRO A 1114 -38.53 -62.16 78.97
C PRO A 1114 -39.69 -61.34 79.55
N TYR A 1115 -40.69 -62.04 80.10
CA TYR A 1115 -41.75 -61.40 80.89
C TYR A 1115 -41.19 -60.71 82.14
N ASN A 1116 -41.89 -59.72 82.70
CA ASN A 1116 -41.37 -58.87 83.78
C ASN A 1116 -42.13 -58.98 85.12
N VAL A 1117 -43.10 -59.90 85.23
CA VAL A 1117 -43.88 -60.16 86.45
C VAL A 1117 -44.15 -61.66 86.62
N ILE A 1118 -43.94 -62.20 87.82
CA ILE A 1118 -44.47 -63.52 88.24
C ILE A 1118 -45.40 -63.41 89.44
N THR A 1119 -46.33 -64.36 89.56
CA THR A 1119 -47.40 -64.41 90.57
C THR A 1119 -47.30 -65.66 91.46
N ALA A 1120 -46.09 -66.14 91.73
CA ALA A 1120 -45.75 -67.36 92.48
C ALA A 1120 -46.54 -67.59 93.78
N ASN A 1121 -47.72 -68.19 93.67
CA ASN A 1121 -48.71 -68.40 94.73
C ASN A 1121 -49.17 -69.88 94.82
N ASP A 1122 -48.58 -70.75 94.00
CA ASP A 1122 -48.88 -72.17 93.85
C ASP A 1122 -50.29 -72.48 93.29
N ASP A 1123 -50.89 -71.56 92.50
CA ASP A 1123 -52.20 -71.77 91.84
C ASP A 1123 -52.13 -72.45 90.46
N GLY A 1124 -50.93 -72.58 89.89
CA GLY A 1124 -50.65 -73.21 88.60
C GLY A 1124 -50.49 -72.23 87.44
N TYR A 1125 -50.68 -70.92 87.64
CA TYR A 1125 -50.56 -69.90 86.60
C TYR A 1125 -49.49 -68.86 86.94
N ASN A 1126 -48.47 -68.77 86.08
CA ASN A 1126 -47.39 -67.77 86.19
C ASN A 1126 -46.62 -67.87 87.54
N ASP A 1127 -46.54 -69.10 88.08
CA ASP A 1127 -45.71 -69.45 89.23
C ASP A 1127 -44.21 -69.44 88.90
N TYR A 1128 -43.88 -69.88 87.69
CA TYR A 1128 -42.52 -69.89 87.14
C TYR A 1128 -42.33 -68.71 86.20
N TRP A 1129 -41.12 -68.14 86.19
CA TRP A 1129 -40.77 -67.10 85.24
C TRP A 1129 -40.53 -67.67 83.85
N GLU A 1130 -41.38 -67.33 82.89
CA GLU A 1130 -41.23 -67.72 81.48
C GLU A 1130 -40.46 -66.68 80.66
N ILE A 1131 -39.78 -67.16 79.62
CA ILE A 1131 -38.95 -66.35 78.72
C ILE A 1131 -39.11 -66.89 77.28
N ASP A 1132 -39.91 -66.22 76.47
CA ASP A 1132 -40.21 -66.71 75.12
C ASP A 1132 -38.96 -66.76 74.23
N ASN A 1133 -38.89 -67.79 73.39
CA ASN A 1133 -37.80 -68.11 72.48
C ASN A 1133 -36.45 -68.49 73.13
N ILE A 1134 -36.32 -68.55 74.47
CA ILE A 1134 -35.03 -68.92 75.10
C ILE A 1134 -34.59 -70.36 74.75
N VAL A 1135 -35.53 -71.23 74.40
CA VAL A 1135 -35.28 -72.60 73.88
C VAL A 1135 -34.40 -72.64 72.62
N LEU A 1136 -34.41 -71.58 71.82
CA LEU A 1136 -33.53 -71.44 70.64
C LEU A 1136 -32.07 -71.14 71.02
N TYR A 1137 -31.81 -70.87 72.30
CA TYR A 1137 -30.52 -70.46 72.83
C TYR A 1137 -30.11 -71.33 74.04
N PRO A 1138 -29.93 -72.66 73.88
CA PRO A 1138 -29.65 -73.57 75.00
C PRO A 1138 -28.33 -73.29 75.75
N GLU A 1139 -27.31 -72.69 75.11
CA GLU A 1139 -26.10 -72.23 75.82
C GLU A 1139 -26.28 -70.88 76.55
N SER A 1140 -27.48 -70.27 76.52
CA SER A 1140 -27.77 -69.05 77.27
C SER A 1140 -27.61 -69.25 78.78
N THR A 1141 -27.32 -68.16 79.50
CA THR A 1141 -27.19 -68.19 80.96
C THR A 1141 -28.06 -67.13 81.62
N VAL A 1142 -28.96 -67.56 82.51
CA VAL A 1142 -29.91 -66.70 83.24
C VAL A 1142 -29.47 -66.51 84.68
N ILE A 1143 -29.49 -65.27 85.16
CA ILE A 1143 -29.15 -64.89 86.55
C ILE A 1143 -30.17 -63.88 87.06
N ILE A 1144 -30.63 -64.04 88.31
CA ILE A 1144 -31.57 -63.10 88.96
C ILE A 1144 -31.00 -62.66 90.30
N PHE A 1145 -31.08 -61.36 90.57
CA PHE A 1145 -30.53 -60.66 91.73
C PHE A 1145 -31.64 -59.93 92.49
N ASN A 1146 -31.54 -59.87 93.82
CA ASN A 1146 -32.36 -58.95 94.60
C ASN A 1146 -31.81 -57.52 94.58
N ARG A 1147 -32.58 -56.56 95.12
CA ARG A 1147 -32.23 -55.12 95.19
C ARG A 1147 -30.88 -54.77 95.82
N ASN A 1148 -30.22 -55.70 96.53
CA ASN A 1148 -28.88 -55.50 97.11
C ASN A 1148 -27.75 -56.03 96.19
N GLY A 1149 -28.06 -56.51 94.98
CA GLY A 1149 -27.10 -57.13 94.06
C GLY A 1149 -26.77 -58.60 94.38
N ASN A 1150 -27.38 -59.18 95.41
CA ASN A 1150 -27.16 -60.59 95.77
C ASN A 1150 -28.01 -61.50 94.85
N THR A 1151 -27.36 -62.49 94.24
CA THR A 1151 -28.01 -63.53 93.42
C THR A 1151 -29.02 -64.31 94.25
N VAL A 1152 -30.24 -64.44 93.73
CA VAL A 1152 -31.32 -65.28 94.28
C VAL A 1152 -31.66 -66.47 93.38
N TYR A 1153 -31.22 -66.45 92.12
CA TYR A 1153 -31.35 -67.57 91.20
C TYR A 1153 -30.24 -67.53 90.13
N GLY A 1154 -29.79 -68.71 89.70
CA GLY A 1154 -28.71 -68.88 88.74
C GLY A 1154 -27.29 -68.61 89.31
N PRO A 1155 -26.25 -68.55 88.46
CA PRO A 1155 -26.30 -68.67 87.00
C PRO A 1155 -26.80 -70.04 86.52
N GLN A 1156 -27.95 -70.04 85.85
CA GLN A 1156 -28.58 -71.23 85.30
C GLN A 1156 -28.34 -71.27 83.79
N LYS A 1157 -27.82 -72.39 83.29
CA LYS A 1157 -27.69 -72.66 81.85
C LYS A 1157 -28.88 -73.46 81.35
N ASP A 1158 -29.18 -73.36 80.06
CA ASP A 1158 -30.29 -74.08 79.41
C ASP A 1158 -31.59 -73.88 80.21
N TYR A 1159 -32.01 -72.62 80.33
CA TYR A 1159 -33.07 -72.22 81.25
C TYR A 1159 -34.37 -73.02 81.06
N GLU A 1160 -34.73 -73.27 79.79
CA GLU A 1160 -35.95 -73.99 79.42
C GLU A 1160 -35.98 -75.43 79.95
N ASN A 1161 -34.89 -76.17 79.80
CA ASN A 1161 -34.77 -77.57 80.24
C ASN A 1161 -34.33 -77.71 81.71
N SER A 1162 -34.34 -76.61 82.46
CA SER A 1162 -33.87 -76.55 83.85
C SER A 1162 -35.00 -76.26 84.84
N THR A 1163 -34.69 -76.22 86.14
CA THR A 1163 -35.64 -75.75 87.15
C THR A 1163 -35.84 -74.24 87.01
N LYS A 1164 -36.86 -73.83 86.24
CA LYS A 1164 -37.26 -72.40 86.07
C LYS A 1164 -37.49 -71.71 87.41
N PHE A 1165 -37.34 -70.38 87.45
CA PHE A 1165 -37.42 -69.62 88.70
C PHE A 1165 -38.86 -69.49 89.22
N ASP A 1166 -39.11 -70.02 90.42
CA ASP A 1166 -40.40 -70.14 91.12
C ASP A 1166 -40.69 -69.01 92.12
N GLY A 1167 -39.90 -67.94 92.11
CA GLY A 1167 -40.02 -66.87 93.11
C GLY A 1167 -39.67 -67.29 94.55
N THR A 1168 -38.90 -68.38 94.73
CA THR A 1168 -38.35 -68.80 96.03
C THR A 1168 -36.81 -68.69 96.07
N TYR A 1169 -36.25 -68.78 97.28
CA TYR A 1169 -34.81 -68.89 97.52
C TYR A 1169 -34.56 -69.65 98.81
N ASN A 1170 -33.70 -70.67 98.79
CA ASN A 1170 -33.45 -71.59 99.91
C ASN A 1170 -34.76 -72.14 100.53
N ASN A 1171 -35.68 -72.60 99.67
CA ASN A 1171 -37.00 -73.14 100.01
C ASN A 1171 -37.88 -72.18 100.83
N LYS A 1172 -37.76 -70.88 100.57
CA LYS A 1172 -38.60 -69.82 101.14
C LYS A 1172 -39.06 -68.86 100.06
N HIS A 1173 -40.34 -68.54 100.05
CA HIS A 1173 -40.92 -67.49 99.21
C HIS A 1173 -40.15 -66.16 99.37
N LEU A 1174 -39.61 -65.63 98.27
CA LEU A 1174 -38.94 -64.33 98.25
C LEU A 1174 -39.97 -63.20 98.41
N PRO A 1175 -39.71 -62.13 99.20
CA PRO A 1175 -40.69 -61.05 99.39
C PRO A 1175 -41.20 -60.46 98.07
N ALA A 1176 -42.50 -60.14 98.02
CA ALA A 1176 -43.11 -59.45 96.88
C ALA A 1176 -42.43 -58.09 96.68
N ALA A 1177 -41.68 -57.97 95.59
CA ALA A 1177 -40.73 -56.91 95.30
C ALA A 1177 -40.21 -57.03 93.87
N THR A 1178 -39.50 -56.01 93.40
CA THR A 1178 -38.76 -56.05 92.15
C THR A 1178 -37.34 -56.59 92.34
N TYR A 1179 -36.99 -57.55 91.49
CA TYR A 1179 -35.69 -58.20 91.31
C TYR A 1179 -35.14 -57.79 89.93
N PHE A 1180 -33.87 -58.06 89.67
CA PHE A 1180 -33.21 -57.71 88.41
C PHE A 1180 -32.59 -58.96 87.77
N TYR A 1181 -32.61 -59.05 86.45
CA TYR A 1181 -32.07 -60.20 85.73
C TYR A 1181 -31.03 -59.83 84.68
N ILE A 1182 -30.18 -60.82 84.36
CA ILE A 1182 -29.30 -60.83 83.19
C ILE A 1182 -29.52 -62.16 82.48
N ILE A 1183 -29.75 -62.09 81.17
CA ILE A 1183 -29.76 -63.23 80.24
C ILE A 1183 -28.56 -63.02 79.32
N ASP A 1184 -27.57 -63.89 79.41
CA ASP A 1184 -26.36 -63.82 78.60
C ASP A 1184 -26.49 -64.71 77.35
N LEU A 1185 -26.36 -64.10 76.18
CA LEU A 1185 -26.40 -64.73 74.86
C LEU A 1185 -25.04 -64.66 74.14
N SER A 1186 -23.94 -64.38 74.85
CA SER A 1186 -22.59 -64.13 74.29
C SER A 1186 -22.06 -65.20 73.34
N LYS A 1187 -22.62 -66.42 73.38
CA LYS A 1187 -22.34 -67.54 72.47
C LYS A 1187 -22.96 -67.39 71.08
N TYR A 1188 -24.06 -66.65 70.96
CA TYR A 1188 -24.85 -66.48 69.73
C TYR A 1188 -24.81 -65.05 69.20
N SER A 1189 -24.68 -64.04 70.08
CA SER A 1189 -24.52 -62.64 69.71
C SER A 1189 -23.84 -61.85 70.83
N LYS A 1190 -23.33 -60.65 70.58
CA LYS A 1190 -22.75 -59.79 71.64
C LYS A 1190 -23.80 -59.16 72.57
N LYS A 1191 -25.05 -59.64 72.56
CA LYS A 1191 -26.22 -59.08 73.26
C LYS A 1191 -26.38 -59.75 74.64
N GLN A 1192 -26.22 -58.98 75.72
CA GLN A 1192 -26.75 -59.37 77.04
C GLN A 1192 -28.08 -58.66 77.24
N ILE A 1193 -29.16 -59.40 77.48
CA ILE A 1193 -30.47 -58.84 77.80
C ILE A 1193 -30.52 -58.63 79.32
N ARG A 1194 -30.96 -57.45 79.76
CA ARG A 1194 -31.04 -57.08 81.18
C ARG A 1194 -32.36 -56.37 81.45
N GLY A 1195 -32.95 -56.63 82.61
CA GLY A 1195 -34.24 -56.05 82.98
C GLY A 1195 -34.62 -56.30 84.43
N SER A 1196 -35.89 -56.08 84.74
CA SER A 1196 -36.46 -56.29 86.06
C SER A 1196 -37.59 -57.33 86.02
N LEU A 1197 -37.67 -58.12 87.09
CA LEU A 1197 -38.71 -59.12 87.33
C LEU A 1197 -39.38 -58.80 88.66
N THR A 1198 -40.69 -58.54 88.66
CA THR A 1198 -41.43 -58.25 89.89
C THR A 1198 -42.19 -59.48 90.36
N ILE A 1199 -41.97 -59.90 91.61
CA ILE A 1199 -42.76 -60.95 92.26
C ILE A 1199 -43.96 -60.30 92.92
N LEU A 1200 -45.15 -60.75 92.56
CA LEU A 1200 -46.43 -60.44 93.22
C LEU A 1200 -46.92 -61.67 94.00
N ARG A 1201 -47.66 -61.45 95.08
CA ARG A 1201 -48.43 -62.43 95.88
C ARG A 1201 -49.57 -61.70 96.59
#